data_AF-A0A7R9RY32-F1
#
_entry.id   AF-A0A7R9RY32-F1
#
_cell.length_a   1.000
_cell.length_b   1.000
_cell.length_c   1.000
_cell.angle_alpha   90.00
_cell.angle_beta   90.00
_cell.angle_gamma   90.00
#
_symmetry.space_group_name_H-M   'P 1'
#
loop_
_entity.id
_entity.type
_entity.pdbx_description
1 polymer ?
#
loop_
_entity_poly.entity_id
_entity_poly.type
_entity_poly.pdbx_seq_one_letter_code
_entity_poly.pdbx_strand_id
1 'polypeptide(L)'
;RAMLDEQYFVGVIEGYYGMPWTFDQRKDLFCRMSKMGLNTYVYAPKNDLKHRSLWKELYNTTELSLLSSLIDDAKKDGLMFVYALSPGQGVQYSCDEDINILKMKLKQLALAGCECFALLFDDIPRNFSSNEDLVRFQSIAKAQCHLTNEAYTYLNKPKFMFCPTEYCDAFSYPNVSSSAYLKTIGEDLDKNINIMWTGEQVVSKIISRSKLQDIVTILKRKPVIWDNLHANDYDSSQLYLGPFSGRSVDLISCTSGMLSNPNCQLELNFVPFHTLGSWYKAALLYNTSCSVNESYVLKEEDFYTPRKALEEAVEEWKELFVLKSSSETQNGDKVPISRPFIETRDLMTIIDLFYLPYEIGTTARLLLEEFSLPCKAWWNPSLLNGDMKCEDSMPNFRSCMTLITKIQSDLLKSSNQILAIEMLPFLTNLVNVLKLGQKYLNHLKIHGNAKPLNLTSLLPFKEDLSVKLYSMFPFVMNGCQSLVKEPDFYALRPCTKEELLGLIQFKNKVFQEEIGNVENNIDSHPELAYVLEANNKIIGFCGACFQMSRSEMDCDGTPASQFRFNEFVNSVCKTYESQLFFSFSNVQHRNFVSKLIYIVLDILKCKNIKGVFTIFSESDAIKSVVCDVGFKLVEAHDGNYIYALKFC
;
A
#
# COMPACT_ATOMS: atom_id res chain seq x y z
N ARG A 1 7.34 -29.58 -33.20
CA ARG A 1 8.33 -28.48 -33.09
C ARG A 1 8.20 -27.48 -34.26
N ALA A 2 7.03 -27.36 -34.87
CA ALA A 2 6.69 -26.35 -35.89
C ALA A 2 5.29 -25.82 -35.50
N MET A 3 5.06 -24.50 -35.62
CA MET A 3 3.86 -23.68 -35.26
C MET A 3 4.08 -22.53 -34.24
N LEU A 4 5.28 -21.92 -34.18
CA LEU A 4 5.48 -20.56 -33.65
C LEU A 4 6.58 -19.88 -34.49
N ASP A 5 6.24 -19.49 -35.71
CA ASP A 5 7.15 -18.78 -36.62
C ASP A 5 7.40 -17.31 -36.21
N GLU A 6 6.77 -16.83 -35.14
CA GLU A 6 7.18 -15.62 -34.39
C GLU A 6 7.46 -16.03 -32.93
N GLN A 7 8.68 -15.75 -32.45
CA GLN A 7 9.11 -16.14 -31.10
C GLN A 7 8.37 -15.30 -30.05
N TYR A 8 7.42 -15.92 -29.34
CA TYR A 8 6.68 -15.32 -28.23
C TYR A 8 7.63 -14.91 -27.09
N PHE A 9 7.58 -13.65 -26.65
CA PHE A 9 8.42 -13.15 -25.57
C PHE A 9 7.85 -13.56 -24.22
N VAL A 10 8.56 -14.37 -23.43
CA VAL A 10 8.09 -14.75 -22.10
C VAL A 10 9.23 -14.74 -21.10
N GLY A 11 9.03 -14.08 -19.96
CA GLY A 11 10.06 -13.96 -18.95
C GLY A 11 9.90 -12.73 -18.07
N VAL A 12 11.01 -12.05 -17.82
CA VAL A 12 11.13 -11.07 -16.74
C VAL A 12 11.54 -9.71 -17.28
N ILE A 13 10.92 -8.66 -16.77
CA ILE A 13 11.38 -7.28 -16.92
C ILE A 13 11.82 -6.76 -15.55
N GLU A 14 13.10 -6.39 -15.42
CA GLU A 14 13.59 -5.68 -14.23
C GLU A 14 13.20 -4.21 -14.36
N GLY A 15 11.91 -3.90 -14.21
CA GLY A 15 11.31 -2.60 -14.58
C GLY A 15 10.83 -1.75 -13.40
N TYR A 16 11.07 -2.21 -12.17
CA TYR A 16 10.60 -1.62 -10.92
C TYR A 16 11.48 -0.47 -10.41
N TYR A 17 10.93 0.32 -9.49
CA TYR A 17 11.63 1.34 -8.71
C TYR A 17 12.32 0.74 -7.47
N GLY A 18 13.55 1.18 -7.19
CA GLY A 18 14.31 0.71 -6.03
C GLY A 18 15.70 0.21 -6.41
N MET A 19 16.35 -0.51 -5.49
CA MET A 19 17.69 -1.03 -5.74
C MET A 19 17.66 -2.09 -6.87
N PRO A 20 18.41 -1.89 -7.97
CA PRO A 20 18.50 -2.89 -9.03
C PRO A 20 19.12 -4.19 -8.51
N TRP A 21 18.83 -5.31 -9.17
CA TRP A 21 19.50 -6.57 -8.85
C TRP A 21 21.00 -6.48 -9.17
N THR A 22 21.79 -7.21 -8.40
CA THR A 22 23.24 -7.31 -8.65
C THR A 22 23.53 -8.15 -9.89
N PHE A 23 24.75 -8.06 -10.43
CA PHE A 23 25.17 -8.86 -11.58
C PHE A 23 25.08 -10.36 -11.31
N ASP A 24 25.52 -10.82 -10.13
CA ASP A 24 25.47 -12.24 -9.76
C ASP A 24 24.02 -12.74 -9.62
N GLN A 25 23.14 -11.91 -9.06
CA GLN A 25 21.70 -12.18 -8.97
C GLN A 25 21.07 -12.34 -10.37
N ARG A 26 21.40 -11.46 -11.33
CA ARG A 26 20.88 -11.56 -12.71
C ARG A 26 21.38 -12.82 -13.42
N LYS A 27 22.66 -13.17 -13.22
CA LYS A 27 23.23 -14.40 -13.80
C LYS A 27 22.53 -15.65 -13.28
N ASP A 28 22.30 -15.73 -11.97
CA ASP A 28 21.57 -16.85 -11.38
C ASP A 28 20.11 -16.89 -11.87
N LEU A 29 19.47 -15.72 -11.99
CA LEU A 29 18.13 -15.59 -12.58
C LEU A 29 18.09 -16.16 -14.00
N PHE A 30 19.09 -15.91 -14.84
CA PHE A 30 19.09 -16.43 -16.22
C PHE A 30 19.04 -17.96 -16.27
N CYS A 31 19.84 -18.61 -15.42
CA CYS A 31 19.82 -20.07 -15.28
C CYS A 31 18.44 -20.57 -14.82
N ARG A 32 17.82 -19.90 -13.82
CA ARG A 32 16.47 -20.25 -13.34
C ARG A 32 15.42 -20.08 -14.43
N MET A 33 15.43 -18.95 -15.14
CA MET A 33 14.52 -18.65 -16.24
C MET A 33 14.58 -19.72 -17.33
N SER A 34 15.78 -20.12 -17.74
CA SER A 34 15.99 -21.16 -18.74
C SER A 34 15.38 -22.51 -18.29
N LYS A 35 15.60 -22.92 -17.04
CA LYS A 35 15.00 -24.14 -16.45
C LYS A 35 13.48 -24.07 -16.38
N MET A 36 12.93 -22.89 -16.12
CA MET A 36 11.48 -22.65 -16.08
C MET A 36 10.85 -22.59 -17.48
N GLY A 37 11.65 -22.55 -18.56
CA GLY A 37 11.18 -22.44 -19.94
C GLY A 37 10.88 -21.01 -20.39
N LEU A 38 11.36 -20.02 -19.63
CA LEU A 38 11.31 -18.60 -19.97
C LEU A 38 12.46 -18.27 -20.95
N ASN A 39 12.28 -17.24 -21.77
CA ASN A 39 13.19 -16.95 -22.88
C ASN A 39 13.61 -15.48 -23.03
N THR A 40 13.04 -14.55 -22.26
CA THR A 40 13.27 -13.10 -22.43
C THR A 40 13.56 -12.42 -21.11
N TYR A 41 14.68 -11.71 -21.02
CA TYR A 41 15.00 -10.80 -19.92
C TYR A 41 15.13 -9.38 -20.44
N VAL A 42 14.37 -8.44 -19.85
CA VAL A 42 14.43 -7.02 -20.18
C VAL A 42 15.15 -6.25 -19.08
N TYR A 43 16.28 -5.65 -19.43
CA TYR A 43 17.03 -4.75 -18.57
C TYR A 43 16.40 -3.35 -18.62
N ALA A 44 15.59 -3.00 -17.61
CA ALA A 44 14.93 -1.70 -17.48
C ALA A 44 14.98 -1.11 -16.05
N PRO A 45 16.05 -1.29 -15.24
CA PRO A 45 16.01 -0.91 -13.84
C PRO A 45 15.91 0.61 -13.70
N LYS A 46 14.82 1.11 -13.10
CA LYS A 46 14.51 2.56 -13.04
C LYS A 46 15.59 3.38 -12.32
N ASN A 47 16.35 2.76 -11.42
CA ASN A 47 17.41 3.38 -10.64
C ASN A 47 18.81 3.24 -11.25
N ASP A 48 18.99 2.58 -12.41
CA ASP A 48 20.20 2.81 -13.21
C ASP A 48 20.11 4.22 -13.81
N LEU A 49 20.98 5.12 -13.34
CA LEU A 49 21.03 6.49 -13.81
C LEU A 49 21.16 6.56 -15.32
N LYS A 50 21.99 5.71 -15.95
CA LYS A 50 22.20 5.73 -17.40
C LYS A 50 21.05 5.08 -18.16
N HIS A 51 20.16 4.34 -17.52
CA HIS A 51 18.94 3.87 -18.17
C HIS A 51 17.91 5.00 -18.37
N ARG A 52 17.80 5.94 -17.41
CA ARG A 52 16.75 6.97 -17.37
C ARG A 52 17.26 8.40 -17.15
N SER A 53 17.73 8.75 -15.95
CA SER A 53 18.03 10.16 -15.58
C SER A 53 19.21 10.78 -16.35
N LEU A 54 20.25 9.99 -16.61
CA LEU A 54 21.47 10.32 -17.36
C LEU A 54 21.50 9.53 -18.67
N TRP A 55 20.34 9.36 -19.32
CA TRP A 55 20.25 8.55 -20.53
C TRP A 55 21.14 9.06 -21.67
N LYS A 56 21.54 10.33 -21.68
CA LYS A 56 22.47 10.90 -22.67
C LYS A 56 23.93 10.43 -22.49
N GLU A 57 24.31 9.93 -21.32
CA GLU A 57 25.68 9.50 -21.06
C GLU A 57 25.93 8.07 -21.57
N LEU A 58 27.05 7.85 -22.25
CA LEU A 58 27.50 6.51 -22.60
C LEU A 58 27.98 5.74 -21.37
N TYR A 59 27.92 4.40 -21.44
CA TYR A 59 28.56 3.57 -20.43
C TYR A 59 30.09 3.68 -20.57
N ASN A 60 30.80 3.78 -19.44
CA ASN A 60 32.25 3.74 -19.44
C ASN A 60 32.75 2.30 -19.68
N THR A 61 34.06 2.12 -19.85
CA THR A 61 34.65 0.81 -20.17
C THR A 61 34.31 -0.27 -19.14
N THR A 62 34.29 0.07 -17.85
CA THR A 62 33.97 -0.88 -16.77
C THR A 62 32.50 -1.28 -16.80
N GLU A 63 31.60 -0.30 -16.88
CA GLU A 63 30.16 -0.54 -16.96
C GLU A 63 29.78 -1.35 -18.22
N LEU A 64 30.37 -0.99 -19.37
CA LEU A 64 30.13 -1.67 -20.63
C LEU A 64 30.66 -3.11 -20.61
N SER A 65 31.81 -3.36 -20.00
CA SER A 65 32.35 -4.71 -19.82
C SER A 65 31.41 -5.59 -18.98
N LEU A 66 30.86 -5.04 -17.89
CA LEU A 66 29.89 -5.74 -17.05
C LEU A 66 28.59 -6.05 -17.83
N LEU A 67 28.06 -5.07 -18.57
CA LEU A 67 26.87 -5.28 -19.41
C LEU A 67 27.13 -6.28 -20.54
N SER A 68 28.29 -6.24 -21.19
CA SER A 68 28.70 -7.23 -22.20
C SER A 68 28.75 -8.63 -21.62
N SER A 69 29.34 -8.80 -20.44
CA SER A 69 29.37 -10.10 -19.75
C SER A 69 27.96 -10.59 -19.41
N LEU A 70 27.06 -9.69 -19.03
CA LEU A 70 25.68 -10.03 -18.72
C LEU A 70 24.90 -10.45 -19.97
N ILE A 71 25.11 -9.76 -21.10
CA ILE A 71 24.55 -10.13 -22.41
C ILE A 71 25.02 -11.54 -22.81
N ASP A 72 26.31 -11.81 -22.65
CA ASP A 72 26.88 -13.13 -22.98
C ASP A 72 26.34 -14.24 -22.08
N ASP A 73 26.18 -13.99 -20.79
CA ASP A 73 25.60 -14.96 -19.86
C ASP A 73 24.13 -15.25 -20.18
N ALA A 74 23.32 -14.23 -20.52
CA ALA A 74 21.96 -14.44 -20.99
C ALA A 74 21.91 -15.31 -22.26
N LYS A 75 22.80 -15.05 -23.23
CA LYS A 75 22.89 -15.86 -24.46
C LYS A 75 23.29 -17.32 -24.17
N LYS A 76 24.22 -17.56 -23.25
CA LYS A 76 24.64 -18.93 -22.85
C LYS A 76 23.48 -19.74 -22.28
N ASP A 77 22.60 -19.10 -21.53
CA ASP A 77 21.40 -19.74 -20.98
C ASP A 77 20.20 -19.78 -21.96
N GLY A 78 20.40 -19.34 -23.20
CA GLY A 78 19.39 -19.38 -24.27
C GLY A 78 18.33 -18.27 -24.18
N LEU A 79 18.63 -17.18 -23.46
CA LEU A 79 17.73 -16.05 -23.27
C LEU A 79 18.01 -14.92 -24.27
N MET A 80 16.94 -14.21 -24.64
CA MET A 80 17.02 -12.92 -25.31
C MET A 80 17.23 -11.84 -24.25
N PHE A 81 18.37 -11.17 -24.31
CA PHE A 81 18.65 -9.97 -23.53
C PHE A 81 18.14 -8.73 -24.27
N VAL A 82 17.17 -8.03 -23.69
CA VAL A 82 16.60 -6.79 -24.23
C VAL A 82 17.13 -5.61 -23.41
N TYR A 83 17.89 -4.72 -24.06
CA TYR A 83 18.31 -3.47 -23.42
C TYR A 83 17.23 -2.39 -23.60
N ALA A 84 16.64 -1.92 -22.51
CA ALA A 84 15.70 -0.82 -22.54
C ALA A 84 16.38 0.53 -22.27
N LEU A 85 15.85 1.61 -22.86
CA LEU A 85 16.25 2.98 -22.58
C LEU A 85 15.02 3.84 -22.34
N SER A 86 15.06 4.71 -21.33
CA SER A 86 13.95 5.61 -20.96
C SER A 86 14.30 7.07 -21.26
N PRO A 87 14.29 7.53 -22.53
CA PRO A 87 14.74 8.88 -22.89
C PRO A 87 13.70 9.96 -22.61
N GLY A 88 12.45 9.60 -22.29
CA GLY A 88 11.34 10.54 -22.21
C GLY A 88 11.54 11.69 -21.22
N GLN A 89 12.40 11.52 -20.20
CA GLN A 89 12.84 12.62 -19.36
C GLN A 89 14.03 13.34 -20.02
N GLY A 90 13.79 14.53 -20.56
CA GLY A 90 14.84 15.43 -21.04
C GLY A 90 15.27 15.23 -22.50
N VAL A 91 14.57 14.40 -23.28
CA VAL A 91 14.70 14.41 -24.74
C VAL A 91 13.98 15.61 -25.35
N GLN A 92 14.65 16.30 -26.27
CA GLN A 92 14.01 17.19 -27.22
C GLN A 92 13.89 16.46 -28.56
N TYR A 93 12.67 16.07 -28.93
CA TYR A 93 12.41 15.20 -30.08
C TYR A 93 12.80 15.85 -31.42
N SER A 94 12.82 17.18 -31.49
CA SER A 94 13.16 17.97 -32.67
C SER A 94 14.66 18.24 -32.81
N CYS A 95 15.46 17.88 -31.81
CA CYS A 95 16.90 18.13 -31.77
C CYS A 95 17.66 16.94 -32.34
N ASP A 96 18.34 17.14 -33.48
CA ASP A 96 19.09 16.07 -34.14
C ASP A 96 20.27 15.57 -33.29
N GLU A 97 20.83 16.42 -32.42
CA GLU A 97 21.88 16.03 -31.47
C GLU A 97 21.36 15.01 -30.45
N ASP A 98 20.18 15.24 -29.86
CA ASP A 98 19.56 14.31 -28.92
C ASP A 98 19.23 12.96 -29.59
N ILE A 99 18.76 12.99 -30.84
CA ILE A 99 18.52 11.79 -31.65
C ILE A 99 19.83 11.03 -31.89
N ASN A 100 20.91 11.74 -32.23
CA ASN A 100 22.23 11.13 -32.46
C ASN A 100 22.82 10.53 -31.18
N ILE A 101 22.69 11.21 -30.04
CA ILE A 101 23.11 10.68 -28.72
C ILE A 101 22.37 9.37 -28.41
N LEU A 102 21.05 9.34 -28.61
CA LEU A 102 20.25 8.11 -28.42
C LEU A 102 20.75 6.98 -29.32
N LYS A 103 20.95 7.27 -30.62
CA LYS A 103 21.47 6.31 -31.61
C LYS A 103 22.85 5.77 -31.20
N MET A 104 23.77 6.65 -30.79
CA MET A 104 25.12 6.26 -30.35
C MET A 104 25.07 5.36 -29.12
N LYS A 105 24.20 5.67 -28.15
CA LYS A 105 24.04 4.85 -26.96
C LYS A 105 23.53 3.45 -27.27
N LEU A 106 22.46 3.31 -28.06
CA LEU A 106 21.97 1.99 -28.46
C LEU A 106 23.01 1.23 -29.28
N LYS A 107 23.76 1.93 -30.14
CA LYS A 107 24.85 1.33 -30.93
C LYS A 107 25.99 0.82 -30.06
N GLN A 108 26.31 1.50 -28.95
CA GLN A 108 27.31 1.04 -27.99
C GLN A 108 26.95 -0.36 -27.46
N LEU A 109 25.69 -0.58 -27.08
CA LEU A 109 25.22 -1.89 -26.60
C LEU A 109 25.08 -2.91 -27.73
N ALA A 110 24.71 -2.48 -28.93
CA ALA A 110 24.71 -3.36 -30.11
C ALA A 110 26.12 -3.90 -30.42
N LEU A 111 27.14 -3.04 -30.34
CA LEU A 111 28.55 -3.44 -30.51
C LEU A 111 29.05 -4.34 -29.38
N ALA A 112 28.49 -4.22 -28.17
CA ALA A 112 28.71 -5.14 -27.06
C ALA A 112 27.92 -6.45 -27.15
N GLY A 113 27.22 -6.69 -28.27
CA GLY A 113 26.53 -7.95 -28.56
C GLY A 113 25.03 -7.97 -28.25
N CYS A 114 24.42 -6.87 -27.83
CA CYS A 114 22.98 -6.81 -27.62
C CYS A 114 22.22 -6.81 -28.97
N GLU A 115 21.20 -7.66 -29.10
CA GLU A 115 20.44 -7.85 -30.34
C GLU A 115 18.96 -7.43 -30.23
N CYS A 116 18.49 -7.12 -29.03
CA CYS A 116 17.11 -6.74 -28.76
C CYS A 116 17.07 -5.43 -27.96
N PHE A 117 16.18 -4.51 -28.31
CA PHE A 117 16.13 -3.18 -27.70
C PHE A 117 14.71 -2.76 -27.34
N ALA A 118 14.58 -1.81 -26.40
CA ALA A 118 13.32 -1.17 -26.10
C ALA A 118 13.49 0.34 -25.85
N LEU A 119 12.51 1.14 -26.28
CA LEU A 119 12.36 2.53 -25.81
C LEU A 119 11.12 2.66 -24.93
N LEU A 120 11.30 3.25 -23.76
CA LEU A 120 10.25 3.39 -22.76
C LEU A 120 9.85 4.86 -22.60
N PHE A 121 8.56 5.13 -22.77
CA PHE A 121 7.94 6.44 -22.56
C PHE A 121 6.87 6.39 -21.46
N ASP A 122 7.08 5.50 -20.47
CA ASP A 122 6.31 5.38 -19.24
C ASP A 122 6.65 6.50 -18.25
N ASP A 123 5.68 6.92 -17.45
CA ASP A 123 5.84 7.87 -16.33
C ASP A 123 6.54 9.18 -16.73
N ILE A 124 6.08 9.78 -17.83
CA ILE A 124 6.50 11.09 -18.34
C ILE A 124 5.30 12.02 -18.53
N PRO A 125 5.51 13.35 -18.56
CA PRO A 125 4.46 14.31 -18.90
C PRO A 125 3.86 14.04 -20.28
N ARG A 126 2.54 14.26 -20.41
CA ARG A 126 1.80 14.09 -21.68
C ARG A 126 1.97 15.26 -22.66
N ASN A 127 2.55 16.36 -22.20
CA ASN A 127 2.79 17.57 -22.98
C ASN A 127 4.27 17.70 -23.32
N PHE A 128 4.56 18.39 -24.43
CA PHE A 128 5.92 18.74 -24.77
C PHE A 128 6.53 19.72 -23.75
N SER A 129 7.81 19.54 -23.48
CA SER A 129 8.62 20.50 -22.71
C SER A 129 9.19 21.62 -23.60
N SER A 130 9.28 21.39 -24.92
CA SER A 130 9.83 22.32 -25.92
C SER A 130 8.74 22.81 -26.87
N ASN A 131 8.77 24.10 -27.19
CA ASN A 131 7.89 24.68 -28.21
C ASN A 131 8.28 24.23 -29.62
N GLU A 132 9.57 23.98 -29.88
CA GLU A 132 10.04 23.46 -31.17
C GLU A 132 9.47 22.07 -31.45
N ASP A 133 9.39 21.20 -30.43
CA ASP A 133 8.76 19.89 -30.54
C ASP A 133 7.27 20.01 -30.90
N LEU A 134 6.57 20.93 -30.24
CA LEU A 134 5.15 21.18 -30.51
C LEU A 134 4.94 21.64 -31.97
N VAL A 135 5.78 22.55 -32.45
CA VAL A 135 5.70 23.06 -33.83
C VAL A 135 6.03 21.96 -34.85
N ARG A 136 7.06 21.14 -34.60
CA ARG A 136 7.50 20.10 -35.54
C ARG A 136 6.56 18.90 -35.62
N PHE A 137 6.07 18.41 -34.47
CA PHE A 137 5.35 17.12 -34.43
C PHE A 137 3.86 17.25 -34.18
N GLN A 138 3.38 18.37 -33.63
CA GLN A 138 1.98 18.64 -33.25
C GLN A 138 1.40 17.71 -32.17
N SER A 139 1.95 16.51 -31.97
CA SER A 139 1.52 15.54 -30.95
C SER A 139 2.71 14.73 -30.46
N ILE A 140 2.70 14.40 -29.16
CA ILE A 140 3.78 13.62 -28.53
C ILE A 140 3.88 12.21 -29.12
N ALA A 141 2.77 11.60 -29.55
CA ALA A 141 2.76 10.30 -30.22
C ALA A 141 3.62 10.32 -31.51
N LYS A 142 3.43 11.33 -32.37
CA LYS A 142 4.25 11.48 -33.60
C LYS A 142 5.73 11.65 -33.29
N ALA A 143 6.05 12.43 -32.26
CA ALA A 143 7.43 12.66 -31.84
C ALA A 143 8.10 11.36 -31.35
N GLN A 144 7.39 10.58 -30.53
CA GLN A 144 7.84 9.29 -30.02
C GLN A 144 7.97 8.24 -31.14
N CYS A 145 7.00 8.16 -32.06
CA CYS A 145 7.09 7.30 -33.25
C CYS A 145 8.30 7.67 -34.12
N HIS A 146 8.51 8.96 -34.37
CA HIS A 146 9.65 9.43 -35.17
C HIS A 146 10.99 9.03 -34.53
N LEU A 147 11.20 9.36 -33.26
CA LEU A 147 12.43 9.01 -32.52
C LEU A 147 12.67 7.49 -32.51
N THR A 148 11.61 6.71 -32.27
CA THR A 148 11.69 5.25 -32.20
C THR A 148 12.00 4.63 -33.56
N ASN A 149 11.33 5.07 -34.63
CA ASN A 149 11.58 4.59 -35.99
C ASN A 149 12.99 4.95 -36.49
N GLU A 150 13.50 6.14 -36.13
CA GLU A 150 14.88 6.57 -36.41
C GLU A 150 15.91 5.67 -35.72
N ALA A 151 15.70 5.38 -34.44
CA ALA A 151 16.56 4.47 -33.67
C ALA A 151 16.51 3.03 -34.23
N TYR A 152 15.31 2.54 -34.51
CA TYR A 152 15.06 1.21 -35.07
C TYR A 152 15.76 1.02 -36.43
N THR A 153 15.61 2.00 -37.33
CA THR A 153 16.23 1.96 -38.66
C THR A 153 17.75 2.05 -38.56
N TYR A 154 18.28 2.93 -37.70
CA TYR A 154 19.72 3.08 -37.49
C TYR A 154 20.40 1.80 -36.98
N LEU A 155 19.72 1.01 -36.16
CA LEU A 155 20.20 -0.27 -35.65
C LEU A 155 20.01 -1.44 -36.64
N ASN A 156 19.59 -1.17 -37.88
CA ASN A 156 19.27 -2.17 -38.88
C ASN A 156 18.10 -3.10 -38.47
N LYS A 157 17.04 -2.51 -37.89
CA LYS A 157 15.74 -3.15 -37.64
C LYS A 157 15.80 -4.43 -36.77
N PRO A 158 16.42 -4.39 -35.57
CA PRO A 158 16.53 -5.54 -34.67
C PRO A 158 15.18 -5.91 -34.05
N LYS A 159 15.11 -6.92 -33.16
CA LYS A 159 13.92 -7.08 -32.32
C LYS A 159 13.79 -5.85 -31.42
N PHE A 160 12.63 -5.19 -31.48
CA PHE A 160 12.44 -3.89 -30.82
C PHE A 160 11.09 -3.83 -30.11
N MET A 161 11.07 -3.18 -28.96
CA MET A 161 9.87 -2.92 -28.17
C MET A 161 9.70 -1.42 -27.89
N PHE A 162 8.46 -1.01 -27.70
CA PHE A 162 8.07 0.35 -27.38
C PHE A 162 7.08 0.33 -26.22
N CYS A 163 7.39 1.04 -25.13
CA CYS A 163 6.40 1.28 -24.06
C CYS A 163 5.75 2.65 -24.27
N PRO A 164 4.44 2.71 -24.58
CA PRO A 164 3.72 3.96 -24.76
C PRO A 164 3.58 4.74 -23.44
N THR A 165 3.25 6.03 -23.53
CA THR A 165 2.86 6.85 -22.38
C THR A 165 1.47 6.48 -21.86
N GLU A 166 0.55 6.16 -22.76
CA GLU A 166 -0.72 5.50 -22.42
C GLU A 166 -0.51 3.98 -22.51
N TYR A 167 -0.02 3.34 -21.44
CA TYR A 167 0.33 1.91 -21.44
C TYR A 167 -0.71 0.98 -20.79
N CYS A 168 -1.84 1.54 -20.34
CA CYS A 168 -2.98 0.81 -19.80
C CYS A 168 -4.29 1.49 -20.16
N ASP A 169 -5.42 0.78 -20.04
CA ASP A 169 -6.74 1.33 -20.39
C ASP A 169 -7.04 2.58 -19.55
N ALA A 170 -6.74 2.54 -18.25
CA ALA A 170 -6.97 3.66 -17.33
C ALA A 170 -6.20 4.95 -17.72
N PHE A 171 -5.10 4.82 -18.47
CA PHE A 171 -4.33 5.97 -18.93
C PHE A 171 -4.79 6.48 -20.30
N SER A 172 -5.56 5.68 -21.03
CA SER A 172 -6.01 5.98 -22.39
C SER A 172 -7.10 7.04 -22.39
N TYR A 173 -6.91 8.14 -23.12
CA TYR A 173 -7.86 9.26 -23.11
C TYR A 173 -8.55 9.49 -24.46
N PRO A 174 -9.91 9.60 -24.51
CA PRO A 174 -10.85 9.44 -23.41
C PRO A 174 -11.08 7.98 -23.00
N ASN A 175 -10.70 7.04 -23.86
CA ASN A 175 -10.67 5.60 -23.64
C ASN A 175 -9.76 4.97 -24.70
N VAL A 176 -9.50 3.66 -24.60
CA VAL A 176 -8.66 2.91 -25.55
C VAL A 176 -9.10 3.14 -27.00
N SER A 177 -10.33 2.79 -27.36
CA SER A 177 -10.81 2.77 -28.75
C SER A 177 -10.78 4.14 -29.46
N SER A 178 -10.83 5.23 -28.68
CA SER A 178 -10.91 6.60 -29.17
C SER A 178 -9.67 7.43 -28.85
N SER A 179 -8.59 6.81 -28.34
CA SER A 179 -7.36 7.53 -28.02
C SER A 179 -6.65 7.97 -29.30
N ALA A 180 -6.54 9.30 -29.47
CA ALA A 180 -5.78 9.88 -30.58
C ALA A 180 -4.28 9.55 -30.48
N TYR A 181 -3.77 9.43 -29.25
CA TYR A 181 -2.40 9.02 -28.99
C TYR A 181 -2.15 7.59 -29.47
N LEU A 182 -2.94 6.62 -29.00
CA LEU A 182 -2.78 5.21 -29.37
C LEU A 182 -3.05 4.96 -30.85
N LYS A 183 -4.03 5.66 -31.45
CA LYS A 183 -4.28 5.59 -32.88
C LYS A 183 -3.05 6.00 -33.70
N THR A 184 -2.40 7.09 -33.29
CA THR A 184 -1.16 7.56 -33.92
C THR A 184 -0.04 6.55 -33.74
N ILE A 185 0.15 5.98 -32.54
CA ILE A 185 1.14 4.93 -32.32
C ILE A 185 0.90 3.73 -33.24
N GLY A 186 -0.36 3.25 -33.34
CA GLY A 186 -0.72 2.12 -34.20
C GLY A 186 -0.53 2.39 -35.70
N GLU A 187 -0.64 3.65 -36.13
CA GLU A 187 -0.50 4.10 -37.53
C GLU A 187 0.94 4.40 -37.93
N ASP A 188 1.69 5.11 -37.09
CA ASP A 188 2.97 5.72 -37.46
C ASP A 188 4.20 4.94 -36.95
N LEU A 189 4.07 4.13 -35.90
CA LEU A 189 5.16 3.28 -35.42
C LEU A 189 5.38 2.09 -36.36
N ASP A 190 6.64 1.82 -36.75
CA ASP A 190 6.98 0.71 -37.66
C ASP A 190 6.31 -0.60 -37.18
N LYS A 191 5.66 -1.29 -38.12
CA LYS A 191 4.80 -2.46 -37.85
C LYS A 191 5.53 -3.62 -37.18
N ASN A 192 6.86 -3.68 -37.31
CA ASN A 192 7.69 -4.73 -36.74
C ASN A 192 8.16 -4.39 -35.30
N ILE A 193 7.83 -3.20 -34.79
CA ILE A 193 8.10 -2.81 -33.41
C ILE A 193 6.95 -3.28 -32.52
N ASN A 194 7.29 -4.08 -31.52
CA ASN A 194 6.34 -4.58 -30.52
C ASN A 194 5.93 -3.46 -29.57
N ILE A 195 4.68 -3.46 -29.10
CA ILE A 195 4.16 -2.44 -28.19
C ILE A 195 3.81 -3.09 -26.86
N MET A 196 4.32 -2.53 -25.76
CA MET A 196 4.05 -3.01 -24.41
C MET A 196 2.67 -2.55 -23.91
N TRP A 197 1.99 -3.38 -23.11
CA TRP A 197 0.70 -3.07 -22.50
C TRP A 197 0.55 -3.73 -21.12
N THR A 198 0.00 -3.05 -20.11
CA THR A 198 -0.17 -3.62 -18.75
C THR A 198 -1.59 -4.13 -18.45
N GLY A 199 -2.51 -3.99 -19.41
CA GLY A 199 -3.92 -4.36 -19.27
C GLY A 199 -4.81 -3.18 -18.88
N GLU A 200 -5.90 -3.46 -18.17
CA GLU A 200 -6.90 -2.45 -17.81
C GLU A 200 -6.36 -1.41 -16.82
N GLN A 201 -5.37 -1.79 -16.01
CA GLN A 201 -4.74 -0.96 -14.98
C GLN A 201 -3.21 -1.11 -15.07
N VAL A 202 -2.49 -0.26 -14.33
CA VAL A 202 -1.04 -0.44 -14.12
C VAL A 202 -0.77 -1.82 -13.51
N VAL A 203 -1.53 -2.18 -12.47
CA VAL A 203 -1.57 -3.52 -11.87
C VAL A 203 -2.92 -4.12 -12.20
N SER A 204 -3.01 -4.96 -13.24
CA SER A 204 -4.31 -5.52 -13.65
C SER A 204 -4.69 -6.73 -12.79
N LYS A 205 -5.92 -6.74 -12.23
CA LYS A 205 -6.44 -7.94 -11.53
C LYS A 205 -6.67 -9.09 -12.51
N ILE A 206 -7.31 -8.81 -13.63
CA ILE A 206 -7.58 -9.74 -14.72
C ILE A 206 -7.16 -9.05 -16.01
N ILE A 207 -6.59 -9.80 -16.95
CA ILE A 207 -6.42 -9.36 -18.34
C ILE A 207 -7.33 -10.24 -19.19
N SER A 208 -8.38 -9.64 -19.75
CA SER A 208 -9.38 -10.37 -20.53
C SER A 208 -9.11 -10.28 -22.03
N ARG A 209 -9.39 -11.36 -22.76
CA ARG A 209 -9.27 -11.41 -24.23
C ARG A 209 -10.12 -10.35 -24.91
N SER A 210 -11.35 -10.12 -24.41
CA SER A 210 -12.26 -9.12 -24.95
C SER A 210 -11.68 -7.71 -24.92
N LYS A 211 -10.98 -7.34 -23.84
CA LYS A 211 -10.35 -6.02 -23.71
C LYS A 211 -9.12 -5.88 -24.59
N LEU A 212 -8.32 -6.95 -24.69
CA LEU A 212 -7.17 -6.95 -25.60
C LEU A 212 -7.57 -6.81 -27.08
N GLN A 213 -8.80 -7.19 -27.46
CA GLN A 213 -9.25 -7.02 -28.84
C GLN A 213 -9.31 -5.53 -29.26
N ASP A 214 -9.70 -4.64 -28.35
CA ASP A 214 -9.68 -3.19 -28.60
C ASP A 214 -8.24 -2.69 -28.81
N ILE A 215 -7.31 -3.21 -28.01
CA ILE A 215 -5.87 -2.92 -28.10
C ILE A 215 -5.28 -3.39 -29.41
N VAL A 216 -5.53 -4.64 -29.79
CA VAL A 216 -5.06 -5.21 -31.07
C VAL A 216 -5.60 -4.38 -32.24
N THR A 217 -6.85 -3.94 -32.16
CA THR A 217 -7.50 -3.15 -33.20
C THR A 217 -6.85 -1.77 -33.36
N ILE A 218 -6.67 -1.03 -32.26
CA ILE A 218 -6.12 0.33 -32.32
C ILE A 218 -4.61 0.36 -32.59
N LEU A 219 -3.85 -0.57 -32.00
CA LEU A 219 -2.40 -0.68 -32.20
C LEU A 219 -2.03 -1.40 -33.50
N LYS A 220 -3.00 -2.04 -34.15
CA LYS A 220 -2.87 -2.81 -35.40
C LYS A 220 -1.87 -3.96 -35.32
N ARG A 221 -1.59 -4.46 -34.11
CA ARG A 221 -0.67 -5.57 -33.81
C ARG A 221 -0.94 -6.15 -32.41
N LYS A 222 -0.47 -7.36 -32.16
CA LYS A 222 -0.57 -7.99 -30.83
C LYS A 222 0.36 -7.28 -29.83
N PRO A 223 -0.11 -6.95 -28.61
CA PRO A 223 0.75 -6.34 -27.60
C PRO A 223 1.64 -7.38 -26.91
N VAL A 224 2.79 -6.93 -26.40
CA VAL A 224 3.59 -7.64 -25.40
C VAL A 224 3.08 -7.20 -24.04
N ILE A 225 2.62 -8.12 -23.21
CA ILE A 225 2.14 -7.77 -21.87
C ILE A 225 3.32 -7.49 -20.97
N TRP A 226 3.36 -6.28 -20.39
CA TRP A 226 4.17 -5.95 -19.21
C TRP A 226 3.27 -6.17 -18.00
N ASP A 227 3.46 -7.29 -17.31
CA ASP A 227 2.60 -7.70 -16.22
C ASP A 227 3.16 -7.25 -14.86
N ASN A 228 2.41 -6.40 -14.14
CA ASN A 228 2.77 -5.94 -12.80
C ASN A 228 2.07 -6.71 -11.68
N LEU A 229 1.48 -7.90 -11.96
CA LEU A 229 0.77 -8.70 -10.95
C LEU A 229 1.56 -8.92 -9.66
N HIS A 230 2.88 -9.04 -9.75
CA HIS A 230 3.77 -9.29 -8.60
C HIS A 230 4.67 -8.10 -8.26
N ALA A 231 4.49 -6.93 -8.89
CA ALA A 231 5.29 -5.75 -8.58
C ALA A 231 4.94 -5.23 -7.16
N ASN A 232 5.95 -4.89 -6.36
CA ASN A 232 5.78 -4.37 -5.00
C ASN A 232 6.54 -3.05 -4.72
N ASP A 233 7.09 -2.42 -5.76
CA ASP A 233 7.86 -1.18 -5.65
C ASP A 233 7.01 0.04 -5.24
N TYR A 234 5.73 0.03 -5.57
CA TYR A 234 4.78 1.09 -5.16
C TYR A 234 4.43 1.06 -3.67
N ASP A 235 4.73 -0.02 -2.94
CA ASP A 235 4.53 -0.12 -1.49
C ASP A 235 5.53 -1.13 -0.89
N SER A 236 6.57 -0.60 -0.23
CA SER A 236 7.64 -1.40 0.38
C SER A 236 7.19 -2.33 1.51
N SER A 237 5.95 -2.21 1.98
CA SER A 237 5.37 -3.14 2.97
C SER A 237 4.71 -4.36 2.34
N GLN A 238 4.46 -4.35 1.03
CA GLN A 238 3.81 -5.43 0.29
C GLN A 238 4.81 -6.48 -0.19
N LEU A 239 4.34 -7.71 -0.26
CA LEU A 239 5.04 -8.84 -0.86
C LEU A 239 4.01 -9.75 -1.53
N TYR A 240 4.32 -10.20 -2.74
CA TYR A 240 3.43 -11.06 -3.52
C TYR A 240 4.11 -12.38 -3.89
N LEU A 241 3.77 -13.42 -3.13
CA LEU A 241 4.27 -14.80 -3.29
C LEU A 241 3.24 -15.72 -3.95
N GLY A 242 2.03 -15.23 -4.23
CA GLY A 242 0.96 -15.99 -4.86
C GLY A 242 1.26 -16.39 -6.31
N PRO A 243 0.50 -17.33 -6.87
CA PRO A 243 0.72 -17.82 -8.23
C PRO A 243 0.33 -16.78 -9.28
N PHE A 244 0.96 -16.87 -10.45
CA PHE A 244 0.52 -16.17 -11.65
C PHE A 244 -0.96 -16.48 -11.94
N SER A 245 -1.80 -15.46 -12.09
CA SER A 245 -3.26 -15.65 -12.11
C SER A 245 -4.00 -14.50 -12.80
N GLY A 246 -5.28 -14.73 -13.13
CA GLY A 246 -6.13 -13.75 -13.81
C GLY A 246 -5.77 -13.52 -15.29
N ARG A 247 -4.89 -14.34 -15.87
CA ARG A 247 -4.48 -14.29 -17.28
C ARG A 247 -4.83 -15.64 -17.89
N SER A 248 -5.85 -15.67 -18.74
CA SER A 248 -6.24 -16.92 -19.39
C SER A 248 -5.10 -17.45 -20.27
N VAL A 249 -4.89 -18.77 -20.30
CA VAL A 249 -3.90 -19.42 -21.19
C VAL A 249 -4.19 -19.15 -22.66
N ASP A 250 -5.44 -18.84 -23.00
CA ASP A 250 -5.88 -18.47 -24.35
C ASP A 250 -5.31 -17.11 -24.81
N LEU A 251 -4.86 -16.26 -23.87
CA LEU A 251 -4.26 -14.96 -24.19
C LEU A 251 -3.04 -15.08 -25.10
N ILE A 252 -2.32 -16.22 -25.07
CA ILE A 252 -1.19 -16.49 -25.96
C ILE A 252 -1.54 -16.33 -27.45
N SER A 253 -2.82 -16.52 -27.81
CA SER A 253 -3.29 -16.37 -29.19
C SER A 253 -3.46 -14.90 -29.61
N CYS A 254 -3.66 -13.97 -28.67
CA CYS A 254 -3.90 -12.55 -28.93
C CYS A 254 -2.79 -11.60 -28.42
N THR A 255 -1.75 -12.12 -27.78
CA THR A 255 -0.54 -11.38 -27.37
C THR A 255 0.68 -11.85 -28.16
N SER A 256 1.74 -11.03 -28.16
CA SER A 256 3.07 -11.40 -28.69
C SER A 256 4.08 -11.68 -27.58
N GLY A 257 3.71 -11.42 -26.32
CA GLY A 257 4.53 -11.77 -25.16
C GLY A 257 3.84 -11.58 -23.82
N MET A 258 4.45 -12.14 -22.78
CA MET A 258 4.09 -12.02 -21.36
C MET A 258 5.37 -11.85 -20.52
N LEU A 259 5.66 -10.62 -20.11
CA LEU A 259 6.85 -10.24 -19.36
C LEU A 259 6.45 -9.76 -17.96
N SER A 260 6.88 -10.47 -16.93
CA SER A 260 6.55 -10.14 -15.54
C SER A 260 7.53 -9.11 -14.98
N ASN A 261 6.99 -8.01 -14.44
CA ASN A 261 7.67 -7.10 -13.52
C ASN A 261 7.35 -7.56 -12.09
N PRO A 262 8.33 -8.13 -11.37
CA PRO A 262 8.06 -8.88 -10.15
C PRO A 262 8.37 -8.07 -8.88
N ASN A 263 8.45 -8.74 -7.72
CA ASN A 263 8.89 -8.09 -6.49
C ASN A 263 10.34 -7.62 -6.63
N CYS A 264 10.73 -6.58 -5.88
CA CYS A 264 12.11 -6.11 -5.85
C CYS A 264 13.10 -7.15 -5.29
N GLN A 265 12.63 -8.05 -4.43
CA GLN A 265 13.41 -9.11 -3.78
C GLN A 265 13.51 -10.36 -4.68
N LEU A 266 14.70 -10.66 -5.21
CA LEU A 266 14.87 -11.68 -6.25
C LEU A 266 14.51 -13.09 -5.77
N GLU A 267 14.97 -13.48 -4.57
CA GLU A 267 14.75 -14.83 -4.04
C GLU A 267 13.28 -15.09 -3.70
N LEU A 268 12.51 -14.02 -3.47
CA LEU A 268 11.07 -14.08 -3.22
C LEU A 268 10.23 -14.16 -4.50
N ASN A 269 10.86 -14.10 -5.67
CA ASN A 269 10.19 -14.27 -6.96
C ASN A 269 10.17 -15.71 -7.49
N PHE A 270 10.59 -16.68 -6.68
CA PHE A 270 10.60 -18.09 -7.11
C PHE A 270 9.23 -18.57 -7.58
N VAL A 271 8.19 -18.41 -6.75
CA VAL A 271 6.82 -18.81 -7.09
C VAL A 271 6.26 -17.98 -8.26
N PRO A 272 6.36 -16.62 -8.26
CA PRO A 272 5.97 -15.82 -9.42
C PRO A 272 6.56 -16.30 -10.75
N PHE A 273 7.87 -16.55 -10.81
CA PHE A 273 8.52 -16.99 -12.05
C PHE A 273 8.20 -18.42 -12.43
N HIS A 274 8.17 -19.34 -11.45
CA HIS A 274 7.86 -20.74 -11.69
C HIS A 274 6.44 -20.89 -12.26
N THR A 275 5.47 -20.23 -11.62
CA THR A 275 4.06 -20.31 -12.04
C THR A 275 3.78 -19.60 -13.37
N LEU A 276 4.55 -18.56 -13.74
CA LEU A 276 4.56 -17.99 -15.09
C LEU A 276 5.09 -19.00 -16.13
N GLY A 277 6.18 -19.71 -15.81
CA GLY A 277 6.73 -20.78 -16.65
C GLY A 277 5.72 -21.92 -16.87
N SER A 278 5.03 -22.34 -15.81
CA SER A 278 3.96 -23.34 -15.88
C SER A 278 2.76 -22.85 -16.70
N TRP A 279 2.35 -21.59 -16.53
CA TRP A 279 1.31 -20.96 -17.36
C TRP A 279 1.69 -20.97 -18.84
N TYR A 280 2.93 -20.61 -19.18
CA TYR A 280 3.39 -20.57 -20.57
C TYR A 280 3.40 -21.96 -21.22
N LYS A 281 3.90 -22.98 -20.52
CA LYS A 281 3.87 -24.37 -21.01
C LYS A 281 2.43 -24.83 -21.25
N ALA A 282 1.52 -24.53 -20.31
CA ALA A 282 0.11 -24.85 -20.43
C ALA A 282 -0.55 -24.11 -21.61
N ALA A 283 -0.22 -22.83 -21.82
CA ALA A 283 -0.74 -22.02 -22.92
C ALA A 283 -0.29 -22.53 -24.30
N LEU A 284 0.96 -22.98 -24.44
CA LEU A 284 1.42 -23.64 -25.66
C LEU A 284 0.65 -24.93 -25.94
N LEU A 285 0.42 -25.75 -24.92
CA LEU A 285 -0.34 -27.00 -25.04
C LEU A 285 -1.81 -26.74 -25.39
N TYR A 286 -2.42 -25.76 -24.74
CA TYR A 286 -3.81 -25.35 -25.03
C TYR A 286 -3.95 -24.86 -26.47
N ASN A 287 -3.10 -23.93 -26.91
CA ASN A 287 -3.15 -23.35 -28.26
C ASN A 287 -2.92 -24.41 -29.36
N THR A 288 -1.99 -25.34 -29.15
CA THR A 288 -1.77 -26.45 -30.08
C THR A 288 -2.93 -27.44 -30.10
N SER A 289 -3.56 -27.71 -28.97
CA SER A 289 -4.71 -28.61 -28.88
C SER A 289 -5.96 -28.04 -29.56
N CYS A 290 -6.25 -26.75 -29.36
CA CYS A 290 -7.35 -26.04 -30.04
C CYS A 290 -7.15 -25.98 -31.56
N SER A 291 -5.90 -25.94 -32.03
CA SER A 291 -5.59 -25.93 -33.47
C SER A 291 -5.79 -27.29 -34.15
N VAL A 292 -5.84 -28.40 -33.39
CA VAL A 292 -5.91 -29.76 -33.92
C VAL A 292 -7.31 -30.37 -33.79
N ASN A 293 -8.07 -30.02 -32.75
CA ASN A 293 -9.38 -30.59 -32.47
C ASN A 293 -10.48 -29.52 -32.41
N GLU A 294 -11.12 -29.21 -33.54
CA GLU A 294 -12.28 -28.30 -33.57
C GLU A 294 -13.57 -28.92 -32.96
N SER A 295 -13.57 -30.23 -32.65
CA SER A 295 -14.77 -30.98 -32.27
C SER A 295 -15.00 -31.14 -30.75
N TYR A 296 -14.01 -30.86 -29.91
CA TYR A 296 -14.12 -30.97 -28.44
C TYR A 296 -13.86 -29.63 -27.76
N VAL A 297 -14.77 -29.20 -26.88
CA VAL A 297 -14.59 -28.02 -26.04
C VAL A 297 -13.61 -28.37 -24.92
N LEU A 298 -12.34 -28.04 -25.10
CA LEU A 298 -11.31 -28.15 -24.07
C LEU A 298 -11.54 -27.08 -22.99
N LYS A 299 -11.47 -27.45 -21.71
CA LYS A 299 -11.54 -26.48 -20.62
C LYS A 299 -10.13 -26.01 -20.28
N GLU A 300 -9.96 -24.70 -20.14
CA GLU A 300 -8.69 -24.11 -19.73
C GLU A 300 -8.17 -24.69 -18.40
N GLU A 301 -9.07 -24.99 -17.46
CA GLU A 301 -8.76 -25.59 -16.15
C GLU A 301 -8.09 -26.97 -16.26
N ASP A 302 -8.22 -27.65 -17.40
CA ASP A 302 -7.53 -28.92 -17.67
C ASP A 302 -6.02 -28.70 -17.91
N PHE A 303 -5.62 -27.49 -18.32
CA PHE A 303 -4.23 -27.15 -18.67
C PHE A 303 -3.54 -26.35 -17.57
N TYR A 304 -4.22 -25.36 -16.99
CA TYR A 304 -3.64 -24.51 -15.96
C TYR A 304 -4.64 -24.21 -14.85
N THR A 305 -4.21 -24.41 -13.61
CA THR A 305 -4.89 -23.84 -12.46
C THR A 305 -3.83 -23.19 -11.56
N PRO A 306 -4.05 -21.95 -11.08
CA PRO A 306 -3.09 -21.28 -10.21
C PRO A 306 -2.72 -22.11 -8.97
N ARG A 307 -3.69 -22.88 -8.44
CA ARG A 307 -3.48 -23.74 -7.27
C ARG A 307 -2.51 -24.89 -7.53
N LYS A 308 -2.66 -25.64 -8.63
CA LYS A 308 -1.73 -26.74 -8.96
C LYS A 308 -0.33 -26.20 -9.25
N ALA A 309 -0.23 -25.11 -10.01
CA ALA A 309 1.06 -24.48 -10.31
C ALA A 309 1.75 -24.00 -9.02
N LEU A 310 0.99 -23.45 -8.06
CA LEU A 310 1.51 -23.08 -6.75
C LEU A 310 2.04 -24.29 -5.98
N GLU A 311 1.31 -25.41 -5.95
CA GLU A 311 1.72 -26.64 -5.27
C GLU A 311 3.05 -27.18 -5.81
N GLU A 312 3.20 -27.22 -7.13
CA GLU A 312 4.46 -27.61 -7.79
C GLU A 312 5.60 -26.64 -7.46
N ALA A 313 5.35 -25.33 -7.54
CA ALA A 313 6.35 -24.31 -7.25
C ALA A 313 6.86 -24.38 -5.81
N VAL A 314 5.98 -24.59 -4.83
CA VAL A 314 6.34 -24.66 -3.41
C VAL A 314 7.17 -25.91 -3.10
N GLU A 315 6.84 -27.03 -3.75
CA GLU A 315 7.57 -28.29 -3.58
C GLU A 315 9.01 -28.18 -4.05
N GLU A 316 9.28 -27.40 -5.10
CA GLU A 316 10.65 -27.09 -5.54
C GLU A 316 11.30 -25.98 -4.69
N TRP A 317 10.53 -24.95 -4.30
CA TRP A 317 11.08 -23.80 -3.56
C TRP A 317 11.60 -24.17 -2.19
N LYS A 318 10.96 -25.14 -1.51
CA LYS A 318 11.36 -25.60 -0.17
C LYS A 318 12.81 -26.09 -0.11
N GLU A 319 13.34 -26.60 -1.22
CA GLU A 319 14.72 -27.10 -1.29
C GLU A 319 15.77 -25.99 -1.11
N LEU A 320 15.37 -24.71 -1.18
CA LEU A 320 16.23 -23.56 -0.86
C LEU A 320 16.27 -23.21 0.64
N PHE A 321 15.38 -23.79 1.46
CA PHE A 321 15.24 -23.49 2.88
C PHE A 321 15.98 -24.52 3.74
N VAL A 322 17.31 -24.54 3.62
CA VAL A 322 18.16 -25.55 4.26
C VAL A 322 19.00 -24.94 5.36
N LEU A 323 19.24 -25.68 6.45
CA LEU A 323 20.11 -25.22 7.54
C LEU A 323 21.59 -25.31 7.14
N LYS A 324 22.44 -24.46 7.73
CA LYS A 324 23.90 -24.64 7.68
C LYS A 324 24.23 -26.05 8.22
N SER A 325 24.82 -26.89 7.38
CA SER A 325 24.99 -28.33 7.65
C SER A 325 25.64 -28.61 9.02
N SER A 326 25.02 -29.50 9.81
CA SER A 326 25.71 -30.33 10.80
C SER A 326 26.17 -31.63 10.13
N SER A 327 27.44 -32.00 10.30
CA SER A 327 27.98 -33.25 9.75
C SER A 327 27.64 -34.44 10.64
N GLU A 328 27.03 -35.49 10.07
CA GLU A 328 26.95 -36.82 10.68
C GLU A 328 27.90 -37.77 9.94
N THR A 329 28.62 -38.61 10.70
CA THR A 329 29.48 -39.67 10.15
C THR A 329 28.65 -40.91 9.86
N GLN A 330 28.52 -41.27 8.57
CA GLN A 330 28.06 -42.59 8.15
C GLN A 330 29.22 -43.29 7.43
N ASN A 331 29.57 -44.50 7.87
CA ASN A 331 30.66 -45.31 7.30
C ASN A 331 32.02 -44.59 7.17
N GLY A 332 32.36 -43.70 8.11
CA GLY A 332 33.65 -43.00 8.12
C GLY A 332 33.72 -41.77 7.21
N ASP A 333 32.73 -41.56 6.34
CA ASP A 333 32.61 -40.36 5.50
C ASP A 333 31.63 -39.36 6.12
N LYS A 334 32.03 -38.08 6.15
CA LYS A 334 31.13 -36.97 6.51
C LYS A 334 30.26 -36.65 5.29
N VAL A 335 29.02 -37.14 5.28
CA VAL A 335 28.04 -36.76 4.26
C VAL A 335 27.21 -35.60 4.80
N PRO A 336 27.21 -34.41 4.15
CA PRO A 336 26.32 -33.34 4.54
C PRO A 336 24.88 -33.75 4.20
N ILE A 337 24.05 -33.96 5.23
CA ILE A 337 22.59 -34.12 5.05
C ILE A 337 21.99 -32.72 5.13
N SER A 338 21.54 -32.21 3.99
CA SER A 338 20.97 -30.88 3.87
C SER A 338 19.45 -31.03 3.66
N ARG A 339 18.69 -31.25 4.74
CA ARG A 339 17.22 -31.33 4.67
C ARG A 339 16.61 -29.93 4.82
N PRO A 340 15.56 -29.60 4.05
CA PRO A 340 14.77 -28.40 4.28
C PRO A 340 14.24 -28.35 5.71
N PHE A 341 14.29 -27.19 6.36
CA PHE A 341 13.70 -27.01 7.70
C PHE A 341 12.21 -26.66 7.67
N ILE A 342 11.69 -26.33 6.49
CA ILE A 342 10.32 -25.93 6.26
C ILE A 342 9.58 -26.98 5.43
N GLU A 343 8.34 -27.24 5.81
CA GLU A 343 7.45 -28.15 5.09
C GLU A 343 6.62 -27.41 4.03
N THR A 344 6.15 -28.12 3.00
CA THR A 344 5.30 -27.57 1.93
C THR A 344 4.06 -26.85 2.49
N ARG A 345 3.41 -27.41 3.51
CA ARG A 345 2.25 -26.80 4.18
C ARG A 345 2.59 -25.47 4.87
N ASP A 346 3.80 -25.37 5.42
CA ASP A 346 4.25 -24.24 6.20
C ASP A 346 4.55 -23.07 5.24
N LEU A 347 5.20 -23.36 4.10
CA LEU A 347 5.37 -22.39 3.01
C LEU A 347 4.05 -21.94 2.40
N MET A 348 3.10 -22.86 2.17
CA MET A 348 1.76 -22.49 1.71
C MET A 348 1.07 -21.51 2.65
N THR A 349 1.24 -21.71 3.96
CA THR A 349 0.71 -20.79 4.97
C THR A 349 1.35 -19.41 4.84
N ILE A 350 2.67 -19.32 4.64
CA ILE A 350 3.35 -18.04 4.40
C ILE A 350 2.88 -17.36 3.11
N ILE A 351 2.70 -18.12 2.03
CA ILE A 351 2.23 -17.58 0.76
C ILE A 351 0.80 -17.06 0.88
N ASP A 352 -0.07 -17.73 1.63
CA ASP A 352 -1.41 -17.23 1.92
C ASP A 352 -1.40 -15.89 2.68
N LEU A 353 -0.35 -15.61 3.45
CA LEU A 353 -0.18 -14.35 4.20
C LEU A 353 0.29 -13.21 3.30
N PHE A 354 1.05 -13.52 2.24
CA PHE A 354 1.62 -12.59 1.26
C PHE A 354 1.21 -13.00 -0.16
N TYR A 355 -0.09 -12.97 -0.46
CA TYR A 355 -0.65 -13.66 -1.63
C TYR A 355 -0.56 -12.83 -2.92
N LEU A 356 -1.60 -12.07 -3.27
CA LEU A 356 -1.68 -11.28 -4.50
C LEU A 356 -2.29 -9.90 -4.22
N PRO A 357 -2.08 -8.89 -5.10
CA PRO A 357 -2.51 -7.51 -4.84
C PRO A 357 -4.01 -7.33 -4.60
N TYR A 358 -4.84 -8.19 -5.20
CA TYR A 358 -6.31 -8.09 -5.15
C TYR A 358 -6.98 -9.30 -4.49
N GLU A 359 -6.18 -10.23 -3.96
CA GLU A 359 -6.68 -11.47 -3.37
C GLU A 359 -5.94 -11.77 -2.08
N ILE A 360 -6.74 -12.02 -1.03
CA ILE A 360 -6.22 -12.44 0.26
C ILE A 360 -6.21 -13.97 0.27
N GLY A 361 -5.05 -14.55 0.61
CA GLY A 361 -4.91 -15.98 0.77
C GLY A 361 -5.78 -16.53 1.90
N THR A 362 -5.96 -17.85 1.91
CA THR A 362 -6.96 -18.50 2.78
C THR A 362 -6.62 -18.31 4.25
N THR A 363 -5.36 -18.53 4.62
CA THR A 363 -4.88 -18.31 5.99
C THR A 363 -5.09 -16.87 6.45
N ALA A 364 -4.71 -15.88 5.64
CA ALA A 364 -4.90 -14.47 5.96
C ALA A 364 -6.38 -14.11 6.14
N ARG A 365 -7.28 -14.67 5.33
CA ARG A 365 -8.74 -14.47 5.47
C ARG A 365 -9.26 -15.04 6.80
N LEU A 366 -8.86 -16.26 7.15
CA LEU A 366 -9.26 -16.89 8.41
C LEU A 366 -8.77 -16.07 9.62
N LEU A 367 -7.56 -15.52 9.56
CA LEU A 367 -7.05 -14.60 10.59
C LEU A 367 -7.95 -13.36 10.70
N LEU A 368 -8.27 -12.70 9.58
CA LEU A 368 -9.15 -11.53 9.58
C LEU A 368 -10.56 -11.85 10.10
N GLU A 369 -11.09 -13.02 9.80
CA GLU A 369 -12.37 -13.48 10.33
C GLU A 369 -12.32 -13.69 11.85
N GLU A 370 -11.27 -14.34 12.36
CA GLU A 370 -11.03 -14.50 13.80
C GLU A 370 -10.90 -13.15 14.53
N PHE A 371 -10.27 -12.15 13.90
CA PHE A 371 -10.15 -10.80 14.47
C PHE A 371 -11.41 -9.93 14.30
N SER A 372 -12.34 -10.28 13.41
CA SER A 372 -13.49 -9.43 13.08
C SER A 372 -14.38 -9.16 14.29
N LEU A 373 -14.69 -10.19 15.07
CA LEU A 373 -15.57 -10.07 16.23
C LEU A 373 -14.90 -9.32 17.40
N PRO A 374 -13.66 -9.63 17.82
CA PRO A 374 -12.93 -8.83 18.81
C PRO A 374 -12.78 -7.34 18.44
N CYS A 375 -12.65 -7.01 17.15
CA CYS A 375 -12.59 -5.63 16.69
C CYS A 375 -13.96 -4.93 16.75
N LYS A 376 -15.05 -5.62 16.38
CA LYS A 376 -16.42 -5.09 16.48
C LYS A 376 -16.89 -4.91 17.93
N ALA A 377 -16.42 -5.78 18.82
CA ALA A 377 -16.71 -5.70 20.25
C ALA A 377 -16.28 -4.36 20.89
N TRP A 378 -15.28 -3.68 20.30
CA TRP A 378 -14.90 -2.34 20.70
C TRP A 378 -16.05 -1.33 20.61
N TRP A 379 -16.81 -1.37 19.52
CA TRP A 379 -17.88 -0.41 19.23
C TRP A 379 -19.23 -0.86 19.78
N ASN A 380 -19.42 -2.16 19.93
CA ASN A 380 -20.64 -2.71 20.50
C ASN A 380 -20.31 -3.78 21.58
N PRO A 381 -20.13 -3.33 22.84
CA PRO A 381 -19.97 -4.15 24.04
C PRO A 381 -20.88 -5.38 24.16
N SER A 382 -22.11 -5.29 23.66
CA SER A 382 -23.12 -6.36 23.77
C SER A 382 -22.83 -7.57 22.88
N LEU A 383 -21.88 -7.45 21.94
CA LEU A 383 -21.40 -8.57 21.12
C LEU A 383 -20.52 -9.56 21.90
N LEU A 384 -20.05 -9.17 23.09
CA LEU A 384 -19.28 -10.02 24.01
C LEU A 384 -20.23 -10.75 24.98
N ASN A 385 -20.78 -11.90 24.58
CA ASN A 385 -21.39 -12.80 25.56
C ASN A 385 -20.30 -13.49 26.39
N GLY A 386 -20.57 -13.75 27.68
CA GLY A 386 -19.61 -14.13 28.73
C GLY A 386 -18.70 -15.35 28.49
N ASP A 387 -18.85 -16.02 27.35
CA ASP A 387 -17.97 -17.09 26.85
C ASP A 387 -16.92 -16.62 25.84
N MET A 388 -16.79 -15.32 25.55
CA MET A 388 -15.63 -14.76 24.82
C MET A 388 -14.37 -14.76 25.69
N LYS A 389 -14.06 -15.92 26.25
CA LYS A 389 -12.77 -16.24 26.84
C LYS A 389 -11.80 -16.52 25.70
N CYS A 390 -10.98 -15.50 25.44
CA CYS A 390 -9.53 -15.64 25.33
C CYS A 390 -9.01 -16.32 24.06
N GLU A 391 -7.71 -16.16 23.80
CA GLU A 391 -6.92 -16.76 22.70
C GLU A 391 -7.34 -18.19 22.28
N ASP A 392 -7.96 -18.98 23.17
CA ASP A 392 -8.58 -20.29 22.93
C ASP A 392 -9.53 -20.35 21.73
N SER A 393 -10.25 -19.26 21.42
CA SER A 393 -11.14 -19.16 20.25
C SER A 393 -10.46 -18.74 18.95
N MET A 394 -9.14 -18.49 18.95
CA MET A 394 -8.36 -18.05 17.78
C MET A 394 -7.22 -19.01 17.46
N PRO A 395 -7.53 -20.27 17.09
CA PRO A 395 -6.52 -21.28 16.79
C PRO A 395 -5.63 -20.88 15.60
N ASN A 396 -6.19 -20.26 14.55
CA ASN A 396 -5.40 -19.89 13.38
C ASN A 396 -4.39 -18.80 13.72
N PHE A 397 -4.77 -17.81 14.54
CA PHE A 397 -3.86 -16.78 15.04
C PHE A 397 -2.65 -17.36 15.78
N ARG A 398 -2.89 -18.25 16.74
CA ARG A 398 -1.81 -18.87 17.52
C ARG A 398 -0.90 -19.73 16.64
N SER A 399 -1.50 -20.56 15.79
CA SER A 399 -0.74 -21.38 14.84
C SER A 399 0.12 -20.54 13.90
N CYS A 400 -0.40 -19.44 13.36
CA CYS A 400 0.35 -18.53 12.52
C CYS A 400 1.51 -17.86 13.27
N MET A 401 1.25 -17.36 14.49
CA MET A 401 2.28 -16.76 15.34
C MET A 401 3.43 -17.73 15.66
N THR A 402 3.09 -18.97 16.04
CA THR A 402 4.09 -20.02 16.30
C THR A 402 4.88 -20.34 15.04
N LEU A 403 4.19 -20.49 13.90
CA LEU A 403 4.82 -20.83 12.62
C LEU A 403 5.80 -19.75 12.15
N ILE A 404 5.35 -18.49 12.10
CA ILE A 404 6.20 -17.39 11.61
C ILE A 404 7.41 -17.20 12.52
N THR A 405 7.22 -17.28 13.85
CA THR A 405 8.34 -17.17 14.81
C THR A 405 9.35 -18.31 14.63
N LYS A 406 8.89 -19.53 14.38
CA LYS A 406 9.77 -20.68 14.07
C LYS A 406 10.55 -20.43 12.78
N ILE A 407 9.87 -20.06 11.69
CA ILE A 407 10.49 -19.78 10.39
C ILE A 407 11.52 -18.66 10.50
N GLN A 408 11.24 -17.58 11.24
CA GLN A 408 12.24 -16.53 11.49
C GLN A 408 13.49 -17.08 12.19
N SER A 409 13.34 -17.91 13.22
CA SER A 409 14.48 -18.52 13.93
C SER A 409 15.32 -19.42 13.02
N ASP A 410 14.66 -20.17 12.14
CA ASP A 410 15.33 -21.12 11.26
C ASP A 410 15.97 -20.42 10.05
N LEU A 411 15.36 -19.36 9.51
CA LEU A 411 15.95 -18.49 8.48
C LEU A 411 17.27 -17.87 8.94
N LEU A 412 17.36 -17.43 10.19
CA LEU A 412 18.61 -16.91 10.76
C LEU A 412 19.75 -17.96 10.76
N LYS A 413 19.40 -19.25 10.74
CA LYS A 413 20.33 -20.39 10.71
C LYS A 413 20.48 -21.00 9.29
N SER A 414 19.76 -20.47 8.31
CA SER A 414 19.72 -20.98 6.93
C SER A 414 21.10 -20.91 6.26
N SER A 415 21.42 -21.86 5.38
CA SER A 415 22.58 -21.75 4.50
C SER A 415 22.36 -20.70 3.40
N ASN A 416 21.11 -20.49 2.98
CA ASN A 416 20.75 -19.43 2.03
C ASN A 416 20.49 -18.12 2.77
N GLN A 417 21.56 -17.34 2.94
CA GLN A 417 21.51 -16.06 3.65
C GLN A 417 20.80 -14.97 2.84
N ILE A 418 20.84 -15.01 1.51
CA ILE A 418 20.18 -14.00 0.65
C ILE A 418 18.66 -14.11 0.82
N LEU A 419 18.11 -15.32 0.69
CA LEU A 419 16.70 -15.60 0.93
C LEU A 419 16.27 -15.15 2.33
N ALA A 420 17.09 -15.44 3.35
CA ALA A 420 16.80 -15.00 4.72
C ALA A 420 16.77 -13.46 4.84
N ILE A 421 17.75 -12.76 4.29
CA ILE A 421 17.83 -11.28 4.33
C ILE A 421 16.62 -10.65 3.63
N GLU A 422 16.19 -11.19 2.50
CA GLU A 422 15.04 -10.67 1.75
C GLU A 422 13.71 -10.96 2.45
N MET A 423 13.54 -12.13 3.08
CA MET A 423 12.28 -12.57 3.67
C MET A 423 12.04 -12.03 5.10
N LEU A 424 13.10 -11.90 5.90
CA LEU A 424 12.99 -11.54 7.32
C LEU A 424 12.29 -10.20 7.60
N PRO A 425 12.49 -9.12 6.83
CA PRO A 425 11.79 -7.85 7.04
C PRO A 425 10.26 -7.99 7.01
N PHE A 426 9.73 -8.73 6.03
CA PHE A 426 8.28 -8.95 5.87
C PHE A 426 7.72 -9.80 7.02
N LEU A 427 8.40 -10.90 7.38
CA LEU A 427 7.98 -11.73 8.51
C LEU A 427 8.04 -10.97 9.83
N THR A 428 9.05 -10.11 10.01
CA THR A 428 9.20 -9.30 11.23
C THR A 428 8.08 -8.28 11.36
N ASN A 429 7.72 -7.61 10.27
CA ASN A 429 6.58 -6.70 10.24
C ASN A 429 5.29 -7.43 10.64
N LEU A 430 5.01 -8.57 10.00
CA LEU A 430 3.82 -9.37 10.28
C LEU A 430 3.76 -9.84 11.74
N VAL A 431 4.87 -10.35 12.30
CA VAL A 431 4.93 -10.74 13.72
C VAL A 431 4.68 -9.55 14.65
N ASN A 432 5.17 -8.37 14.31
CA ASN A 432 4.90 -7.17 15.12
C ASN A 432 3.41 -6.79 15.09
N VAL A 433 2.76 -6.87 13.93
CA VAL A 433 1.31 -6.66 13.79
C VAL A 433 0.52 -7.67 14.62
N LEU A 434 0.88 -8.94 14.51
CA LEU A 434 0.21 -10.01 15.23
C LEU A 434 0.43 -9.88 16.75
N LYS A 435 1.64 -9.54 17.22
CA LYS A 435 1.91 -9.23 18.64
C LYS A 435 1.09 -8.04 19.14
N LEU A 436 0.88 -7.02 18.31
CA LEU A 436 -0.03 -5.92 18.64
C LEU A 436 -1.46 -6.44 18.82
N GLY A 437 -1.94 -7.27 17.90
CA GLY A 437 -3.23 -7.96 18.03
C GLY A 437 -3.34 -8.78 19.30
N GLN A 438 -2.29 -9.52 19.67
CA GLN A 438 -2.25 -10.29 20.92
C GLN A 438 -2.37 -9.39 22.15
N LYS A 439 -1.65 -8.25 22.18
CA LYS A 439 -1.76 -7.27 23.26
C LYS A 439 -3.17 -6.69 23.35
N TYR A 440 -3.79 -6.38 22.22
CA TYR A 440 -5.17 -5.91 22.14
C TYR A 440 -6.15 -6.94 22.71
N LEU A 441 -6.03 -8.21 22.33
CA LEU A 441 -6.87 -9.30 22.85
C LEU A 441 -6.69 -9.51 24.36
N ASN A 442 -5.45 -9.46 24.84
CA ASN A 442 -5.14 -9.57 26.27
C ASN A 442 -5.74 -8.41 27.06
N HIS A 443 -5.73 -7.21 26.50
CA HIS A 443 -6.38 -6.05 27.12
C HIS A 443 -7.90 -6.21 27.22
N LEU A 444 -8.55 -6.62 26.13
CA LEU A 444 -9.99 -6.93 26.14
C LEU A 444 -10.33 -7.98 27.20
N LYS A 445 -9.48 -9.00 27.36
CA LYS A 445 -9.64 -10.06 28.37
C LYS A 445 -9.53 -9.55 29.81
N ILE A 446 -8.55 -8.69 30.10
CA ILE A 446 -8.26 -8.22 31.46
C ILE A 446 -9.22 -7.11 31.88
N HIS A 447 -9.53 -6.19 30.97
CA HIS A 447 -10.20 -4.93 31.29
C HIS A 447 -11.65 -4.85 30.80
N GLY A 448 -12.13 -5.84 30.03
CA GLY A 448 -13.41 -5.72 29.33
C GLY A 448 -13.45 -4.43 28.52
N ASN A 449 -14.58 -3.70 28.57
CA ASN A 449 -14.77 -2.44 27.85
C ASN A 449 -14.19 -1.19 28.55
N ALA A 450 -13.39 -1.34 29.60
CA ALA A 450 -12.91 -0.21 30.38
C ALA A 450 -11.42 0.07 30.13
N LYS A 451 -11.11 0.76 29.02
CA LYS A 451 -10.03 1.78 28.81
C LYS A 451 -9.45 1.72 27.38
N PRO A 452 -9.10 2.86 26.77
CA PRO A 452 -8.35 2.90 25.52
C PRO A 452 -6.93 2.39 25.72
N LEU A 453 -6.53 1.41 24.91
CA LEU A 453 -5.15 0.98 24.77
C LEU A 453 -4.44 1.98 23.86
N ASN A 454 -3.63 2.91 24.39
CA ASN A 454 -2.88 3.82 23.53
C ASN A 454 -1.52 3.21 23.20
N LEU A 455 -1.39 2.61 22.00
CA LEU A 455 -0.13 2.17 21.41
C LEU A 455 0.16 3.10 20.23
N THR A 456 1.12 4.01 20.39
CA THR A 456 1.49 4.97 19.36
C THR A 456 2.42 4.39 18.28
N SER A 457 2.18 4.89 17.07
CA SER A 457 2.92 4.82 15.80
C SER A 457 2.75 3.55 14.96
N LEU A 458 2.19 3.73 13.75
CA LEU A 458 2.38 2.86 12.58
C LEU A 458 2.05 3.54 11.24
N LEU A 459 2.64 2.93 10.21
CA LEU A 459 2.91 3.32 8.82
C LEU A 459 1.65 3.43 7.92
N PRO A 460 1.75 4.07 6.73
CA PRO A 460 0.60 4.34 5.86
C PRO A 460 0.12 3.12 5.05
N PHE A 461 -1.13 3.20 4.58
CA PHE A 461 -1.99 2.12 4.05
C PHE A 461 -1.89 1.84 2.53
N LYS A 462 -1.88 0.56 2.14
CA LYS A 462 -2.77 -0.13 1.14
C LYS A 462 -2.62 -1.67 1.26
N GLU A 463 -3.41 -2.46 0.51
CA GLU A 463 -3.97 -3.79 0.86
C GLU A 463 -3.05 -5.02 1.21
N ASP A 464 -2.26 -5.00 2.29
CA ASP A 464 -1.66 -6.23 2.89
C ASP A 464 -2.50 -6.78 4.06
N LEU A 465 -2.33 -8.05 4.47
CA LEU A 465 -2.85 -8.58 5.74
C LEU A 465 -2.43 -7.70 6.93
N SER A 466 -1.17 -7.26 6.98
CA SER A 466 -0.69 -6.36 8.03
C SER A 466 -1.55 -5.09 8.09
N VAL A 467 -1.81 -4.49 6.93
CA VAL A 467 -2.63 -3.29 6.77
C VAL A 467 -4.11 -3.55 7.08
N LYS A 468 -4.65 -4.71 6.68
CA LYS A 468 -6.03 -5.11 6.98
C LYS A 468 -6.22 -5.34 8.48
N LEU A 469 -5.31 -6.06 9.15
CA LEU A 469 -5.30 -6.19 10.61
C LEU A 469 -5.17 -4.83 11.29
N TYR A 470 -4.29 -3.94 10.80
CA TYR A 470 -4.20 -2.58 11.31
C TYR A 470 -5.50 -1.80 11.17
N SER A 471 -6.14 -1.82 9.99
CA SER A 471 -7.42 -1.15 9.73
C SER A 471 -8.56 -1.66 10.61
N MET A 472 -8.48 -2.90 11.07
CA MET A 472 -9.47 -3.49 11.95
C MET A 472 -9.30 -3.02 13.39
N PHE A 473 -8.12 -2.53 13.80
CA PHE A 473 -7.95 -1.97 15.14
C PHE A 473 -8.58 -0.57 15.22
N PRO A 474 -9.46 -0.31 16.20
CA PRO A 474 -10.18 0.96 16.36
C PRO A 474 -9.31 2.23 16.42
N PHE A 475 -8.00 2.08 16.68
CA PHE A 475 -7.06 3.18 16.93
C PHE A 475 -6.35 3.70 15.66
N VAL A 476 -6.48 3.04 14.50
CA VAL A 476 -5.73 3.37 13.27
C VAL A 476 -6.56 4.17 12.25
N MET A 477 -7.79 4.55 12.59
CA MET A 477 -8.71 5.24 11.67
C MET A 477 -8.33 6.70 11.35
N ASN A 478 -7.38 7.32 12.07
CA ASN A 478 -7.05 8.75 11.92
C ASN A 478 -5.55 8.98 11.64
N GLY A 479 -5.17 8.87 10.38
CA GLY A 479 -3.78 8.93 9.94
C GLY A 479 -3.00 10.17 10.42
N CYS A 480 -1.73 9.96 10.79
CA CYS A 480 -0.65 10.94 10.67
C CYS A 480 0.73 10.32 10.96
N GLN A 481 1.72 10.73 10.16
CA GLN A 481 3.14 10.39 10.28
C GLN A 481 3.85 11.31 11.29
N SER A 482 4.69 10.76 12.17
CA SER A 482 5.89 11.46 12.67
C SER A 482 6.78 10.52 13.50
N LEU A 483 8.07 10.47 13.15
CA LEU A 483 9.16 9.82 13.86
C LEU A 483 9.85 10.84 14.78
N VAL A 484 10.27 10.37 15.97
CA VAL A 484 11.23 10.98 16.91
C VAL A 484 10.73 12.16 17.77
N LYS A 485 10.05 11.80 18.87
CA LYS A 485 10.22 12.30 20.26
C LYS A 485 9.27 11.52 21.14
N GLU A 486 9.68 11.09 22.34
CA GLU A 486 8.74 10.52 23.32
C GLU A 486 7.64 11.56 23.60
N PRO A 487 6.37 11.32 23.24
CA PRO A 487 5.31 12.28 23.50
C PRO A 487 4.86 12.16 24.96
N ASP A 488 4.56 13.28 25.60
CA ASP A 488 3.78 13.28 26.84
C ASP A 488 2.41 12.65 26.57
N PHE A 489 2.03 11.65 27.37
CA PHE A 489 0.83 10.85 27.16
C PHE A 489 -0.38 11.54 27.79
N TYR A 490 -1.39 11.90 26.99
CA TYR A 490 -2.66 12.44 27.48
C TYR A 490 -3.82 11.46 27.18
N ALA A 491 -4.69 11.21 28.15
CA ALA A 491 -5.85 10.33 27.98
C ALA A 491 -7.12 10.92 28.59
N LEU A 492 -8.24 10.80 27.87
CA LEU A 492 -9.59 11.09 28.36
C LEU A 492 -10.29 9.77 28.64
N ARG A 493 -10.80 9.59 29.86
CA ARG A 493 -11.56 8.38 30.24
C ARG A 493 -12.76 8.69 31.13
N PRO A 494 -13.75 7.79 31.19
CA PRO A 494 -14.84 7.96 32.12
C PRO A 494 -14.37 8.05 33.59
N CYS A 495 -15.01 8.90 34.40
CA CYS A 495 -14.84 8.91 35.85
C CYS A 495 -15.23 7.55 36.44
N THR A 496 -14.43 7.01 37.35
CA THR A 496 -14.88 5.87 38.15
C THR A 496 -15.94 6.31 39.16
N LYS A 497 -16.72 5.36 39.68
CA LYS A 497 -17.77 5.64 40.67
C LYS A 497 -17.20 6.27 41.95
N GLU A 498 -15.99 5.87 42.36
CA GLU A 498 -15.26 6.43 43.51
C GLU A 498 -14.71 7.83 43.24
N GLU A 499 -14.17 8.09 42.04
CA GLU A 499 -13.70 9.41 41.64
C GLU A 499 -14.86 10.41 41.52
N LEU A 500 -16.00 9.98 40.97
CA LEU A 500 -17.21 10.78 40.92
C LEU A 500 -17.73 11.13 42.32
N LEU A 501 -17.71 10.17 43.26
CA LEU A 501 -18.06 10.39 44.66
C LEU A 501 -17.09 11.37 45.35
N GLY A 502 -15.79 11.23 45.11
CA GLY A 502 -14.77 12.16 45.60
C GLY A 502 -14.95 13.58 45.04
N LEU A 503 -15.36 13.70 43.78
CA LEU A 503 -15.63 14.98 43.12
C LEU A 503 -16.90 15.64 43.67
N ILE A 504 -17.95 14.85 43.94
CA ILE A 504 -19.19 15.31 44.60
C ILE A 504 -18.87 15.76 46.03
N GLN A 505 -18.04 15.03 46.77
CA GLN A 505 -17.60 15.42 48.11
C GLN A 505 -16.73 16.68 48.10
N PHE A 506 -15.79 16.80 47.16
CA PHE A 506 -14.98 18.01 46.97
C PHE A 506 -15.84 19.21 46.59
N LYS A 507 -16.79 19.04 45.65
CA LYS A 507 -17.79 20.05 45.27
C LYS A 507 -18.60 20.49 46.49
N ASN A 508 -19.15 19.55 47.26
CA ASN A 508 -19.96 19.86 48.44
C ASN A 508 -19.14 20.56 49.53
N LYS A 509 -17.88 20.18 49.72
CA LYS A 509 -16.96 20.83 50.66
C LYS A 509 -16.66 22.27 50.26
N VAL A 510 -16.29 22.51 48.99
CA VAL A 510 -16.03 23.86 48.46
C VAL A 510 -17.29 24.73 48.44
N PHE A 511 -18.45 24.17 48.09
CA PHE A 511 -19.74 24.88 48.15
C PHE A 511 -20.17 25.23 49.59
N GLN A 512 -19.98 24.31 50.55
CA GLN A 512 -20.28 24.56 51.97
C GLN A 512 -19.33 25.60 52.57
N GLU A 513 -18.05 25.58 52.20
CA GLU A 513 -17.04 26.52 52.68
C GLU A 513 -17.25 27.95 52.15
N GLU A 514 -17.82 28.12 50.94
CA GLU A 514 -17.99 29.45 50.34
C GLU A 514 -19.42 30.03 50.37
N ILE A 515 -20.49 29.22 50.43
CA ILE A 515 -21.88 29.71 50.19
C ILE A 515 -22.87 29.38 51.34
N GLY A 516 -22.50 28.52 52.30
CA GLY A 516 -23.38 28.12 53.40
C GLY A 516 -24.52 27.18 52.99
N ASN A 517 -25.18 26.54 53.98
CA ASN A 517 -26.13 25.44 53.76
C ASN A 517 -27.27 25.81 52.79
N VAL A 518 -27.21 25.28 51.57
CA VAL A 518 -28.33 25.20 50.63
C VAL A 518 -28.74 23.73 50.52
N GLU A 519 -30.02 23.43 50.71
CA GLU A 519 -30.56 22.08 50.54
C GLU A 519 -30.38 21.63 49.08
N ASN A 520 -29.51 20.64 48.90
CA ASN A 520 -29.18 20.04 47.63
C ASN A 520 -30.18 18.91 47.31
N ASN A 521 -31.19 19.18 46.49
CA ASN A 521 -31.81 18.11 45.69
C ASN A 521 -30.92 17.86 44.48
N ILE A 522 -29.98 16.92 44.61
CA ILE A 522 -29.10 16.50 43.52
C ILE A 522 -29.74 15.26 42.87
N ASP A 523 -30.30 15.45 41.68
CA ASP A 523 -30.47 14.31 40.77
C ASP A 523 -29.08 13.89 40.27
N SER A 524 -28.81 12.59 40.37
CA SER A 524 -27.64 11.94 39.80
C SER A 524 -27.71 11.96 38.28
N HIS A 525 -27.40 13.09 37.66
CA HIS A 525 -27.38 13.22 36.20
C HIS A 525 -26.00 12.76 35.64
N PRO A 526 -25.93 12.03 34.51
CA PRO A 526 -24.74 11.27 34.08
C PRO A 526 -23.58 12.10 33.51
N GLU A 527 -23.61 13.44 33.56
CA GLU A 527 -22.83 14.28 32.64
C GLU A 527 -21.49 14.82 33.19
N LEU A 528 -21.08 14.42 34.39
CA LEU A 528 -19.69 14.59 34.89
C LEU A 528 -18.84 13.39 34.47
N ALA A 529 -18.70 13.21 33.16
CA ALA A 529 -18.33 11.91 32.65
C ALA A 529 -16.83 11.67 32.50
N TYR A 530 -15.92 12.67 32.45
CA TYR A 530 -14.53 12.40 32.01
C TYR A 530 -13.40 12.99 32.87
N VAL A 531 -12.28 12.25 32.94
CA VAL A 531 -11.01 12.63 33.60
C VAL A 531 -9.93 12.79 32.53
N LEU A 532 -9.13 13.85 32.64
CA LEU A 532 -7.93 14.07 31.85
C LEU A 532 -6.69 13.62 32.65
N GLU A 533 -5.99 12.64 32.11
CA GLU A 533 -4.78 12.07 32.71
C GLU A 533 -3.56 12.44 31.88
N ALA A 534 -2.44 12.73 32.55
CA ALA A 534 -1.12 12.81 31.94
C ALA A 534 -0.14 11.93 32.70
N ASN A 535 0.58 11.05 32.00
CA ASN A 535 1.56 10.14 32.59
C ASN A 535 1.03 9.38 33.82
N ASN A 536 -0.19 8.84 33.72
CA ASN A 536 -0.91 8.12 34.78
C ASN A 536 -1.20 8.95 36.06
N LYS A 537 -1.17 10.28 35.95
CA LYS A 537 -1.64 11.20 37.00
C LYS A 537 -2.85 11.96 36.50
N ILE A 538 -3.87 12.05 37.34
CA ILE A 538 -5.02 12.92 37.08
C ILE A 538 -4.52 14.37 37.09
N ILE A 539 -4.67 15.04 35.96
CA ILE A 539 -4.26 16.45 35.81
C ILE A 539 -5.45 17.37 35.56
N GLY A 540 -6.64 16.84 35.29
CA GLY A 540 -7.85 17.62 35.14
C GLY A 540 -9.11 16.77 35.03
N PHE A 541 -10.27 17.42 35.07
CA PHE A 541 -11.59 16.82 34.85
C PHE A 541 -12.30 17.57 33.72
N CYS A 542 -13.06 16.86 32.88
CA CYS A 542 -13.77 17.40 31.73
C CYS A 542 -15.26 17.04 31.84
N GLY A 543 -16.14 18.05 31.77
CA GLY A 543 -17.58 17.88 31.86
C GLY A 543 -18.31 18.73 30.82
N ALA A 544 -19.41 18.20 30.28
CA ALA A 544 -20.41 19.00 29.59
C ALA A 544 -21.32 19.64 30.67
N CYS A 545 -21.42 20.97 30.59
CA CYS A 545 -22.36 21.88 31.27
C CYS A 545 -22.62 21.76 32.79
N PHE A 546 -22.37 22.88 33.48
CA PHE A 546 -23.02 23.22 34.74
C PHE A 546 -24.46 23.69 34.44
N GLN A 547 -25.48 22.90 34.75
CA GLN A 547 -26.87 23.37 34.79
C GLN A 547 -27.21 23.74 36.23
N MET A 548 -27.42 25.03 36.52
CA MET A 548 -28.18 25.43 37.70
C MET A 548 -29.64 25.59 37.30
N SER A 549 -30.51 24.81 37.94
CA SER A 549 -31.94 24.78 37.62
C SER A 549 -32.65 26.06 38.04
N ARG A 550 -33.51 26.60 37.17
CA ARG A 550 -34.91 26.78 37.57
C ARG A 550 -35.88 26.66 36.41
N SER A 551 -37.00 26.06 36.78
CA SER A 551 -38.28 25.92 36.10
C SER A 551 -38.64 27.06 35.16
N GLU A 552 -39.12 26.74 33.96
CA GLU A 552 -40.53 26.87 33.58
C GLU A 552 -40.74 26.36 32.15
N MET A 553 -41.84 25.65 31.95
CA MET A 553 -42.34 25.26 30.64
C MET A 553 -42.78 26.53 29.89
N ASP A 554 -42.53 26.58 28.58
CA ASP A 554 -43.30 27.48 27.73
C ASP A 554 -44.77 27.03 27.67
N CYS A 555 -45.68 27.97 27.43
CA CYS A 555 -47.14 27.89 27.66
C CYS A 555 -47.88 26.77 26.89
N ASP A 556 -47.17 26.06 26.02
CA ASP A 556 -47.64 25.07 25.07
C ASP A 556 -46.90 23.72 25.18
N GLY A 557 -46.03 23.56 26.19
CA GLY A 557 -45.59 22.24 26.67
C GLY A 557 -44.61 21.46 25.79
N THR A 558 -43.91 22.09 24.84
CA THR A 558 -42.89 21.42 24.00
C THR A 558 -41.45 21.93 24.24
N PRO A 559 -40.43 21.05 24.28
CA PRO A 559 -39.03 21.42 24.51
C PRO A 559 -38.35 21.98 23.25
N ALA A 560 -38.43 23.30 23.03
CA ALA A 560 -37.89 23.93 21.81
C ALA A 560 -36.39 24.29 21.87
N SER A 561 -35.79 24.49 23.04
CA SER A 561 -34.40 24.97 23.17
C SER A 561 -33.34 23.85 23.20
N GLN A 562 -33.67 22.71 23.79
CA GLN A 562 -32.75 21.58 23.96
C GLN A 562 -32.44 20.85 22.65
N PHE A 563 -33.40 20.84 21.71
CA PHE A 563 -33.27 20.17 20.42
C PHE A 563 -32.28 20.90 19.49
N ARG A 564 -32.31 22.24 19.45
CA ARG A 564 -31.41 23.04 18.60
C ARG A 564 -29.95 23.04 19.07
N PHE A 565 -29.71 22.97 20.39
CA PHE A 565 -28.34 22.86 20.94
C PHE A 565 -27.68 21.54 20.53
N ASN A 566 -28.42 20.43 20.64
CA ASN A 566 -27.91 19.11 20.25
C ASN A 566 -27.65 19.01 18.74
N GLU A 567 -28.51 19.60 17.90
CA GLU A 567 -28.25 19.68 16.45
C GLU A 567 -27.03 20.55 16.12
N PHE A 568 -26.82 21.66 16.82
CA PHE A 568 -25.66 22.53 16.65
C PHE A 568 -24.35 21.84 17.05
N VAL A 569 -24.30 21.21 18.24
CA VAL A 569 -23.13 20.44 18.70
C VAL A 569 -22.81 19.32 17.71
N ASN A 570 -23.82 18.59 17.24
CA ASN A 570 -23.64 17.53 16.25
C ASN A 570 -23.14 18.06 14.89
N SER A 571 -23.57 19.26 14.47
CA SER A 571 -23.12 19.88 13.21
C SER A 571 -21.67 20.37 13.29
N VAL A 572 -21.27 20.98 14.42
CA VAL A 572 -19.91 21.51 14.60
C VAL A 572 -18.90 20.39 14.84
N CYS A 573 -19.25 19.37 15.64
CA CYS A 573 -18.40 18.19 15.87
C CYS A 573 -18.18 17.36 14.59
N LYS A 574 -19.12 17.37 13.64
CA LYS A 574 -18.93 16.76 12.31
C LYS A 574 -17.94 17.52 11.41
N THR A 575 -17.72 18.81 11.68
CA THR A 575 -16.94 19.68 10.80
C THR A 575 -15.51 19.90 11.32
N TYR A 576 -15.27 19.77 12.64
CA TYR A 576 -13.95 19.98 13.24
C TYR A 576 -13.69 19.02 14.42
N GLU A 577 -12.55 18.33 14.41
CA GLU A 577 -12.31 17.09 15.17
C GLU A 577 -11.77 17.28 16.61
N SER A 578 -11.43 18.49 17.06
CA SER A 578 -10.92 18.73 18.43
C SER A 578 -11.25 20.13 18.98
N GLN A 579 -12.35 20.22 19.74
CA GLN A 579 -12.83 21.46 20.37
C GLN A 579 -13.36 21.20 21.78
N LEU A 580 -13.28 22.21 22.66
CA LEU A 580 -13.76 22.17 24.03
C LEU A 580 -14.78 23.30 24.26
N PHE A 581 -15.97 22.99 24.75
CA PHE A 581 -17.10 23.93 24.82
C PHE A 581 -17.46 24.29 26.26
N PHE A 582 -17.75 25.57 26.50
CA PHE A 582 -18.32 26.07 27.75
C PHE A 582 -19.57 26.87 27.44
N SER A 583 -20.71 26.47 28.01
CA SER A 583 -21.97 27.20 27.91
C SER A 583 -22.31 27.82 29.26
N PHE A 584 -22.63 29.11 29.28
CA PHE A 584 -23.06 29.80 30.49
C PHE A 584 -24.40 30.51 30.22
N SER A 585 -25.45 30.07 30.91
CA SER A 585 -26.79 30.65 30.83
C SER A 585 -27.09 31.49 32.08
N ASN A 586 -27.75 32.64 31.90
CA ASN A 586 -28.25 33.52 32.97
C ASN A 586 -27.22 33.97 34.03
N VAL A 587 -26.05 34.43 33.58
CA VAL A 587 -25.03 34.96 34.50
C VAL A 587 -25.33 36.43 34.83
N GLN A 588 -25.86 36.68 36.04
CA GLN A 588 -26.20 38.04 36.47
C GLN A 588 -24.99 38.98 36.62
N HIS A 589 -23.77 38.45 36.82
CA HIS A 589 -22.56 39.25 36.97
C HIS A 589 -21.45 38.81 36.00
N ARG A 590 -21.23 39.65 34.97
CA ARG A 590 -20.21 39.49 33.91
C ARG A 590 -18.79 39.22 34.43
N ASN A 591 -18.45 39.77 35.60
CA ASN A 591 -17.13 39.59 36.23
C ASN A 591 -16.86 38.16 36.71
N PHE A 592 -17.91 37.36 36.98
CA PHE A 592 -17.75 35.99 37.46
C PHE A 592 -17.28 35.06 36.34
N VAL A 593 -17.93 35.10 35.17
CA VAL A 593 -17.55 34.31 33.99
C VAL A 593 -16.17 34.70 33.49
N SER A 594 -15.87 36.00 33.41
CA SER A 594 -14.54 36.46 33.06
C SER A 594 -13.47 35.91 34.00
N LYS A 595 -13.68 35.93 35.33
CA LYS A 595 -12.74 35.36 36.30
C LYS A 595 -12.55 33.85 36.13
N LEU A 596 -13.63 33.11 35.87
CA LEU A 596 -13.60 31.66 35.71
C LEU A 596 -12.84 31.25 34.44
N ILE A 597 -13.04 32.01 33.35
CA ILE A 597 -12.27 31.87 32.10
C ILE A 597 -10.80 32.23 32.32
N TYR A 598 -10.50 33.31 33.05
CA TYR A 598 -9.12 33.68 33.38
C TYR A 598 -8.40 32.59 34.17
N ILE A 599 -9.06 31.96 35.14
CA ILE A 599 -8.48 30.86 35.93
C ILE A 599 -8.16 29.66 35.03
N VAL A 600 -9.09 29.25 34.17
CA VAL A 600 -8.88 28.14 33.22
C VAL A 600 -7.73 28.45 32.26
N LEU A 601 -7.66 29.68 31.73
CA LEU A 601 -6.59 30.10 30.84
C LEU A 601 -5.23 30.21 31.52
N ASP A 602 -5.19 30.65 32.79
CA ASP A 602 -3.95 30.73 33.57
C ASP A 602 -3.39 29.34 33.85
N ILE A 603 -4.26 28.37 34.17
CA ILE A 603 -3.91 26.95 34.28
C ILE A 603 -3.33 26.42 32.96
N LEU A 604 -3.95 26.73 31.82
CA LEU A 604 -3.47 26.29 30.51
C LEU A 604 -2.13 26.94 30.12
N LYS A 605 -1.94 28.23 30.44
CA LYS A 605 -0.65 28.95 30.25
C LYS A 605 0.46 28.39 31.13
N CYS A 606 0.19 28.14 32.41
CA CYS A 606 1.16 27.52 33.32
C CYS A 606 1.57 26.10 32.87
N LYS A 607 0.73 25.43 32.08
CA LYS A 607 1.00 24.13 31.47
C LYS A 607 1.57 24.21 30.05
N ASN A 608 1.84 25.42 29.54
CA ASN A 608 2.42 25.67 28.22
C ASN A 608 1.59 25.12 27.04
N ILE A 609 0.27 25.00 27.23
CA ILE A 609 -0.66 24.47 26.22
C ILE A 609 -1.06 25.60 25.27
N LYS A 610 -0.91 25.40 23.95
CA LYS A 610 -1.26 26.39 22.91
C LYS A 610 -2.65 26.11 22.33
N GLY A 611 -3.43 27.16 22.05
CA GLY A 611 -4.77 27.05 21.48
C GLY A 611 -5.41 28.40 21.15
N VAL A 612 -6.47 28.37 20.33
CA VAL A 612 -7.28 29.51 19.89
C VAL A 612 -8.59 29.53 20.66
N PHE A 613 -8.99 30.70 21.21
CA PHE A 613 -10.25 30.87 21.93
C PHE A 613 -11.27 31.62 21.06
N THR A 614 -12.53 31.20 21.04
CA THR A 614 -13.60 31.87 20.28
C THR A 614 -14.88 31.97 21.10
N ILE A 615 -15.55 33.13 21.01
CA ILE A 615 -16.77 33.45 21.75
C ILE A 615 -17.93 33.55 20.76
N PHE A 616 -19.08 32.97 21.11
CA PHE A 616 -20.32 33.02 20.36
C PHE A 616 -21.46 33.59 21.21
N SER A 617 -22.37 34.31 20.58
CA SER A 617 -23.64 34.78 21.15
C SER A 617 -24.80 34.42 20.22
N GLU A 618 -26.00 34.24 20.75
CA GLU A 618 -27.18 33.74 20.01
C GLU A 618 -27.70 34.68 18.89
N SER A 619 -27.25 35.93 18.80
CA SER A 619 -27.61 36.83 17.70
C SER A 619 -26.49 36.92 16.64
N ASP A 620 -26.73 36.31 15.48
CA ASP A 620 -25.91 36.19 14.25
C ASP A 620 -24.68 37.09 14.03
N ALA A 621 -23.51 36.45 13.82
CA ALA A 621 -22.56 36.60 12.69
C ALA A 621 -21.17 36.06 13.11
N ILE A 622 -20.73 34.97 12.46
CA ILE A 622 -19.39 34.38 12.70
C ILE A 622 -18.31 35.38 12.26
N LYS A 623 -17.55 35.92 13.22
CA LYS A 623 -16.26 36.58 12.94
C LYS A 623 -15.16 35.83 13.68
N SER A 624 -14.55 34.86 13.01
CA SER A 624 -13.30 34.25 13.46
C SER A 624 -12.18 35.29 13.41
N VAL A 625 -11.53 35.57 14.53
CA VAL A 625 -10.27 36.33 14.55
C VAL A 625 -9.17 35.41 15.07
N VAL A 626 -8.16 35.17 14.24
CA VAL A 626 -6.95 34.44 14.60
C VAL A 626 -5.99 35.45 15.24
N CYS A 627 -5.64 35.27 16.51
CA CYS A 627 -4.52 35.97 17.12
C CYS A 627 -3.70 34.99 17.94
N ASP A 628 -2.38 35.00 17.72
CA ASP A 628 -1.41 34.43 18.65
C ASP A 628 -1.46 35.25 19.95
N VAL A 629 -2.20 34.71 20.92
CA VAL A 629 -2.30 35.09 22.33
C VAL A 629 -2.50 36.59 22.60
N GLY A 630 -3.73 37.07 22.37
CA GLY A 630 -4.27 38.33 22.92
C GLY A 630 -5.72 38.58 22.49
N PHE A 631 -6.63 38.91 23.42
CA PHE A 631 -8.07 39.09 23.10
C PHE A 631 -8.71 40.34 23.72
N LYS A 632 -9.71 40.89 23.01
CA LYS A 632 -10.64 41.96 23.43
C LYS A 632 -12.09 41.46 23.32
N LEU A 633 -12.93 41.74 24.32
CA LEU A 633 -14.35 41.36 24.36
C LEU A 633 -15.20 42.24 23.42
N VAL A 634 -16.19 41.64 22.74
CA VAL A 634 -17.27 42.35 22.03
C VAL A 634 -18.62 41.82 22.49
N GLU A 635 -19.58 42.72 22.64
CA GLU A 635 -20.88 42.53 23.29
C GLU A 635 -22.00 42.31 22.28
N ALA A 636 -22.92 41.38 22.57
CA ALA A 636 -24.21 41.28 21.92
C ALA A 636 -25.30 41.16 23.00
N HIS A 637 -26.43 41.81 22.74
CA HIS A 637 -27.59 41.81 23.64
C HIS A 637 -28.21 40.41 23.66
N ASP A 638 -28.80 40.05 24.81
CA ASP A 638 -29.63 38.85 25.07
C ASP A 638 -28.99 37.74 25.92
N GLY A 639 -27.92 38.05 26.67
CA GLY A 639 -27.62 37.40 27.95
C GLY A 639 -27.12 35.93 27.93
N ASN A 640 -27.13 35.27 26.77
CA ASN A 640 -26.61 33.91 26.58
C ASN A 640 -25.31 33.93 25.77
N TYR A 641 -24.27 33.30 26.31
CA TYR A 641 -22.95 33.22 25.66
C TYR A 641 -22.45 31.77 25.61
N ILE A 642 -21.98 31.33 24.44
CA ILE A 642 -21.35 30.02 24.23
C ILE A 642 -19.89 30.27 23.88
N TYR A 643 -18.98 29.60 24.57
CA TYR A 643 -17.54 29.76 24.40
C TYR A 643 -16.93 28.46 23.89
N ALA A 644 -16.03 28.53 22.91
CA ALA A 644 -15.33 27.35 22.38
C ALA A 644 -13.81 27.58 22.37
N LEU A 645 -13.07 26.57 22.80
CA LEU A 645 -11.61 26.49 22.75
C LEU A 645 -11.20 25.50 21.67
N LYS A 646 -10.42 25.97 20.70
CA LYS A 646 -9.79 25.14 19.68
C LYS A 646 -8.33 24.94 20.07
N PHE A 647 -7.88 23.69 20.10
CA PHE A 647 -6.46 23.38 20.26
C PHE A 647 -5.83 23.27 18.86
N CYS A 648 -4.64 23.85 18.67
CA CYS A 648 -3.85 23.68 17.45
C CYS A 648 -2.63 22.82 17.75
#